data_AF-A0A917XQC6-F1
#
_entry.id   AF-A0A917XQC6-F1
#
_cell.length_a   1.000
_cell.length_b   1.000
_cell.length_c   1.000
_cell.angle_alpha   90.00
_cell.angle_beta   90.00
_cell.angle_gamma   90.00
#
_symmetry.space_group_name_H-M   'P 1'
#
loop_
_entity.id
_entity.type
_entity.pdbx_description
1 polymer ?
#
loop_
_entity_poly.entity_id
_entity_poly.type
_entity_poly.pdbx_seq_one_letter_code
_entity_poly.pdbx_strand_id
1 'polypeptide(L)'
;MISAAATDTIDWRRAADRLVNDTPTWVFAVAAGAVLVTVLIVGAMALSRSSKQQAERDKHHSEAVERAQEKGQPLPPKPLHMDPKPLIGGIAVSLNGLWGFAQDTVGLSFFFAVGFVSMFDVLEMRLFSDMYKMANADPRRRWTRQLKLMRATAWGFVFASAAANVVHAPNVWAAPFLAVMPIGAAWVIYVPLQNALAGEDPEEETKRPEGTKPGPFRLAGLLWRRLWAWGFRVAGLDVNDRADEMVRRARARDAADASYALRKVLKEKEQLEAVVGTAVVRRGRGKVSEEQKRLDVLNRALEKKVRPKAQTALELAETQDPEQGLQLMQRMAWLTRADDVAMLDYGPNSPAMQVLEELNIAANADFLKSRKRAQDADQKAAEAEEIRRNAEKAVAEAGEKLAAVEKALEETRKQAEEAQQQAAAERETEANRLKAIREERTLLESSDATAAQLYQKTAEELDALKGQMNGLQEERGRLSTAYDQVQKQAQEASEKALRLEGEQRALTVRLETLQAERARFETEATNALKEAEEARNETEDARRDLVRLQGQMSALDAQRPVSARAQQSGRVDARIGSAGGDSRQRVRDLLDAMSPEERSQSQRKLAEQLMGPLGLSLDGVRNHLRAIKQEDEEAAGVPNPRAEQDSAEEDSEDGEE
;
A
#
# COMPACT_ATOMS: atom_id res chain seq x y z
N MET A 1 -78.99 8.09 6.80
CA MET A 1 -78.13 8.92 7.69
C MET A 1 -76.79 8.22 7.78
N ILE A 2 -75.80 8.68 7.01
CA ILE A 2 -74.45 8.11 6.96
C ILE A 2 -73.55 9.04 7.76
N SER A 3 -72.95 8.52 8.82
CA SER A 3 -71.95 9.22 9.64
C SER A 3 -70.64 9.27 8.87
N ALA A 4 -70.19 10.47 8.53
CA ALA A 4 -68.87 10.72 7.96
C ALA A 4 -67.82 10.61 9.07
N ALA A 5 -66.98 9.59 9.00
CA ALA A 5 -65.79 9.48 9.82
C ALA A 5 -64.79 10.59 9.42
N ALA A 6 -64.48 11.46 10.37
CA ALA A 6 -63.46 12.49 10.22
C ALA A 6 -62.08 11.84 10.12
N THR A 7 -61.44 11.95 8.96
CA THR A 7 -60.01 11.71 8.81
C THR A 7 -59.27 12.93 9.33
N ASP A 8 -58.82 12.87 10.58
CA ASP A 8 -57.87 13.82 11.15
C ASP A 8 -56.57 13.79 10.34
N THR A 9 -56.33 14.84 9.57
CA THR A 9 -55.06 15.10 8.92
C THR A 9 -54.06 15.51 10.00
N ILE A 10 -53.08 14.64 10.28
CA ILE A 10 -51.99 14.93 11.20
C ILE A 10 -51.24 16.16 10.68
N ASP A 11 -51.33 17.26 11.42
CA ASP A 11 -50.64 18.51 11.12
C ASP A 11 -49.16 18.40 11.50
N TRP A 12 -48.39 17.79 10.59
CA TRP A 12 -46.96 17.53 10.75
C TRP A 12 -46.14 18.80 10.99
N ARG A 13 -46.62 19.97 10.55
CA ARG A 13 -45.94 21.25 10.82
C ARG A 13 -46.01 21.63 12.29
N ARG A 14 -47.19 21.53 12.91
CA ARG A 14 -47.32 21.77 14.36
C ARG A 14 -46.63 20.71 15.21
N ALA A 15 -46.59 19.46 14.74
CA ALA A 15 -45.86 18.40 15.44
C ALA A 15 -44.34 18.67 15.43
N ALA A 16 -43.79 19.12 14.30
CA ALA A 16 -42.39 19.52 14.19
C ALA A 16 -42.07 20.77 15.02
N ASP A 17 -42.93 21.80 15.00
CA ASP A 17 -42.72 23.02 15.79
C ASP A 17 -42.76 22.78 17.30
N ARG A 18 -43.61 21.85 17.78
CA ARG A 18 -43.62 21.44 19.20
C ARG A 18 -42.37 20.64 19.56
N LEU A 19 -41.94 19.73 18.69
CA LEU A 19 -40.69 18.98 18.87
C LEU A 19 -39.47 19.91 18.89
N VAL A 20 -39.45 21.00 18.12
CA VAL A 20 -38.31 21.93 18.13
C VAL A 20 -38.34 22.86 19.34
N ASN A 21 -39.51 23.32 19.77
CA ASN A 21 -39.62 24.31 20.86
C ASN A 21 -39.65 23.70 22.27
N ASP A 22 -40.19 22.49 22.45
CA ASP A 22 -40.32 21.86 23.78
C ASP A 22 -39.10 21.00 24.15
N THR A 23 -38.23 20.70 23.19
CA THR A 23 -37.07 19.84 23.45
C THR A 23 -35.88 20.69 23.92
N PRO A 24 -35.27 20.38 25.09
CA PRO A 24 -34.15 21.14 25.61
C PRO A 24 -32.98 21.20 24.61
N THR A 25 -32.35 22.36 24.47
CA THR A 25 -31.21 22.60 23.56
C THR A 25 -30.06 21.60 23.72
N TRP A 26 -29.84 21.06 24.92
CA TRP A 26 -28.84 20.02 25.16
C TRP A 26 -29.17 18.69 24.49
N VAL A 27 -30.45 18.33 24.34
CA VAL A 27 -30.89 17.11 23.65
C VAL A 27 -30.61 17.22 22.16
N PHE A 28 -30.86 18.40 21.57
CA PHE A 28 -30.47 18.66 20.18
C PHE A 28 -28.96 18.62 19.98
N ALA A 29 -28.18 19.16 20.91
CA ALA A 29 -26.72 19.10 20.84
C ALA A 29 -26.20 17.65 20.94
N VAL A 30 -26.77 16.83 21.83
CA VAL A 30 -26.41 15.41 21.98
C VAL A 30 -26.84 14.60 20.75
N ALA A 31 -28.05 14.82 20.23
CA ALA A 31 -28.54 14.12 19.04
C ALA A 31 -27.74 14.51 17.79
N ALA A 32 -27.46 15.80 17.58
CA ALA A 32 -26.62 16.28 16.49
C ALA A 32 -25.19 15.75 16.62
N GLY A 33 -24.62 15.73 17.84
CA GLY A 33 -23.32 15.13 18.12
C GLY A 33 -23.28 13.64 17.80
N ALA A 34 -24.30 12.88 18.19
CA ALA A 34 -24.41 11.46 17.91
C ALA A 34 -24.53 11.18 16.39
N VAL A 35 -25.34 11.96 15.67
CA VAL A 35 -25.47 11.85 14.21
C VAL A 35 -24.13 12.17 13.53
N LEU A 36 -23.44 13.23 13.96
CA LEU A 36 -22.15 13.63 13.39
C LEU A 36 -21.07 12.57 13.64
N VAL A 37 -20.99 12.00 14.84
CA VAL A 37 -20.08 10.88 15.15
C VAL A 37 -20.42 9.65 14.31
N THR A 38 -21.70 9.33 14.14
CA THR A 38 -22.12 8.19 13.31
C THR A 38 -21.76 8.40 11.84
N VAL A 39 -21.98 9.60 11.29
CA VAL A 39 -21.58 9.96 9.92
C VAL A 39 -20.07 9.91 9.75
N LEU A 40 -19.28 10.38 10.73
CA LEU A 40 -17.82 10.29 10.70
C LEU A 40 -17.33 8.83 10.76
N ILE A 41 -17.93 7.98 11.59
CA ILE A 41 -17.59 6.55 11.68
C ILE A 41 -17.94 5.84 10.37
N VAL A 42 -19.15 6.06 9.84
CA VAL A 42 -19.58 5.47 8.55
C VAL A 42 -18.70 5.99 7.41
N GLY A 43 -18.37 7.28 7.40
CA GLY A 43 -17.44 7.88 6.43
C GLY A 43 -16.03 7.29 6.52
N ALA A 44 -15.49 7.12 7.72
CA ALA A 44 -14.18 6.49 7.95
C ALA A 44 -14.18 5.00 7.55
N MET A 45 -15.27 4.26 7.82
CA MET A 45 -15.43 2.88 7.36
C MET A 45 -15.54 2.81 5.83
N ALA A 46 -16.29 3.71 5.19
CA ALA A 46 -16.40 3.77 3.74
C ALA A 46 -15.06 4.10 3.07
N LEU A 47 -14.32 5.08 3.62
CA LEU A 47 -12.98 5.45 3.18
C LEU A 47 -11.97 4.31 3.37
N SER A 48 -12.02 3.59 4.49
CA SER A 48 -11.10 2.46 4.73
C SER A 48 -11.40 1.24 3.87
N ARG A 49 -12.68 0.96 3.57
CA ARG A 49 -13.05 -0.07 2.58
C ARG A 49 -12.62 0.33 1.17
N SER A 50 -12.81 1.59 0.80
CA SER A 50 -12.37 2.12 -0.49
C SER A 50 -10.85 2.07 -0.63
N SER A 51 -10.08 2.39 0.42
CA SER A 51 -8.62 2.32 0.38
C SER A 51 -8.12 0.88 0.30
N LYS A 52 -8.79 -0.08 0.96
CA LYS A 52 -8.45 -1.51 0.85
C LYS A 52 -8.72 -2.04 -0.56
N GLN A 53 -9.87 -1.72 -1.14
CA GLN A 53 -10.18 -2.08 -2.52
C GLN A 53 -9.22 -1.43 -3.53
N GLN A 54 -8.75 -0.21 -3.26
CA GLN A 54 -7.71 0.44 -4.07
C GLN A 54 -6.38 -0.32 -3.96
N ALA A 55 -5.94 -0.67 -2.75
CA ALA A 55 -4.70 -1.43 -2.55
C ALA A 55 -4.73 -2.80 -3.23
N GLU A 56 -5.86 -3.52 -3.19
CA GLU A 56 -6.04 -4.79 -3.90
C GLU A 56 -5.96 -4.62 -5.42
N ARG A 57 -6.54 -3.55 -5.97
CA ARG A 57 -6.50 -3.26 -7.41
C ARG A 57 -5.13 -2.80 -7.88
N ASP A 58 -4.43 -2.00 -7.08
CA ASP A 58 -3.05 -1.59 -7.35
C ASP A 58 -2.12 -2.81 -7.36
N LYS A 59 -2.34 -3.77 -6.45
CA LYS A 59 -1.61 -5.04 -6.42
C LYS A 59 -1.89 -5.89 -7.66
N HIS A 60 -3.15 -6.00 -8.09
CA HIS A 60 -3.48 -6.70 -9.33
C HIS A 60 -2.90 -6.02 -10.58
N HIS A 61 -2.79 -4.69 -10.56
CA HIS A 61 -2.15 -3.95 -11.64
C HIS A 61 -0.63 -4.16 -11.64
N SER A 62 0.05 -4.13 -10.48
CA SER A 62 1.48 -4.46 -10.43
C SER A 62 1.76 -5.88 -10.91
N GLU A 63 0.92 -6.85 -10.51
CA GLU A 63 1.00 -8.23 -11.01
C GLU A 63 0.75 -8.32 -12.53
N ALA A 64 -0.16 -7.50 -13.07
CA ALA A 64 -0.42 -7.45 -14.51
C ALA A 64 0.72 -6.79 -15.29
N VAL A 65 1.37 -5.78 -14.72
CA VAL A 65 2.58 -5.13 -15.26
C VAL A 65 3.75 -6.10 -15.28
N GLU A 66 4.00 -6.81 -14.18
CA GLU A 66 5.06 -7.83 -14.11
C GLU A 66 4.82 -8.92 -15.16
N ARG A 67 3.60 -9.46 -15.26
CA ARG A 67 3.27 -10.46 -16.30
C ARG A 67 3.39 -9.93 -17.72
N ALA A 68 3.13 -8.64 -17.95
CA ALA A 68 3.27 -8.02 -19.27
C ALA A 68 4.75 -7.83 -19.62
N GLN A 69 5.58 -7.42 -18.65
CA GLN A 69 7.04 -7.32 -18.80
C GLN A 69 7.67 -8.69 -19.07
N GLU A 70 7.29 -9.73 -18.33
CA GLU A 70 7.76 -11.11 -18.53
C GLU A 70 7.41 -11.65 -19.93
N LYS A 71 6.28 -11.22 -20.50
CA LYS A 71 5.79 -11.67 -21.81
C LYS A 71 6.20 -10.76 -22.97
N GLY A 72 6.95 -9.68 -22.72
CA GLY A 72 7.29 -8.67 -23.73
C GLY A 72 6.07 -7.98 -24.35
N GLN A 73 4.96 -7.90 -23.61
CA GLN A 73 3.72 -7.26 -24.05
C GLN A 73 3.71 -5.78 -23.64
N PRO A 74 2.97 -4.92 -24.37
CA PRO A 74 2.83 -3.51 -23.98
C PRO A 74 2.23 -3.40 -22.57
N LEU A 75 2.82 -2.51 -21.78
CA LEU A 75 2.45 -2.29 -20.38
C LEU A 75 0.95 -1.92 -20.28
N PRO A 76 0.17 -2.57 -19.40
CA PRO A 76 -1.21 -2.18 -19.17
C PRO A 76 -1.26 -0.74 -18.63
N PRO A 77 -2.15 0.12 -19.15
CA PRO A 77 -2.17 1.52 -18.77
C PRO A 77 -2.66 1.69 -17.32
N LYS A 78 -1.93 2.46 -16.51
CA LYS A 78 -2.22 2.65 -15.07
C LYS A 78 -3.59 3.27 -14.83
N PRO A 79 -4.54 2.58 -14.17
CA PRO A 79 -5.90 3.07 -14.04
C PRO A 79 -5.91 4.43 -13.31
N LEU A 80 -6.68 5.37 -13.85
CA LEU A 80 -6.87 6.70 -13.28
C LEU A 80 -7.83 6.62 -12.10
N HIS A 81 -7.45 7.29 -11.02
CA HIS A 81 -8.23 7.33 -9.79
C HIS A 81 -8.53 8.77 -9.38
N MET A 82 -9.76 8.97 -8.94
CA MET A 82 -10.18 10.21 -8.29
C MET A 82 -9.76 10.14 -6.82
N ASP A 83 -9.05 11.14 -6.31
CA ASP A 83 -8.82 11.27 -4.87
C ASP A 83 -10.12 11.77 -4.21
N PRO A 84 -10.74 11.01 -3.29
CA PRO A 84 -11.99 11.43 -2.66
C PRO A 84 -11.78 12.50 -1.56
N LYS A 85 -10.55 12.77 -1.11
CA LYS A 85 -10.30 13.68 0.02
C LYS A 85 -10.62 15.15 -0.28
N PRO A 86 -10.19 15.74 -1.41
CA PRO A 86 -10.53 17.12 -1.77
C PRO A 86 -12.05 17.28 -1.97
N LEU A 87 -12.71 16.21 -2.40
CA LEU A 87 -14.14 16.17 -2.66
C LEU A 87 -14.94 16.35 -1.37
N ILE A 88 -14.56 15.69 -0.27
CA ILE A 88 -15.23 15.86 1.03
C ILE A 88 -15.12 17.31 1.54
N GLY A 89 -13.96 17.95 1.35
CA GLY A 89 -13.76 19.35 1.72
C GLY A 89 -14.56 20.33 0.86
N GLY A 90 -14.66 20.06 -0.45
CA GLY A 90 -15.49 20.84 -1.38
C GLY A 90 -16.97 20.73 -1.07
N ILE A 91 -17.46 19.51 -0.79
CA ILE A 91 -18.86 19.22 -0.48
C ILE A 91 -19.33 19.95 0.77
N ALA A 92 -18.52 19.97 1.83
CA ALA A 92 -18.89 20.65 3.07
C ALA A 92 -19.14 22.16 2.86
N VAL A 93 -18.42 22.78 1.91
CA VAL A 93 -18.56 24.21 1.61
C VAL A 93 -19.63 24.48 0.55
N SER A 94 -19.82 23.59 -0.43
CA SER A 94 -20.95 23.68 -1.38
C SER A 94 -22.30 23.53 -0.67
N LEU A 95 -22.37 22.64 0.34
CA LEU A 95 -23.54 22.43 1.19
C LEU A 95 -24.04 23.74 1.78
N ASN A 96 -23.16 24.63 2.25
CA ASN A 96 -23.57 25.89 2.87
C ASN A 96 -24.29 26.83 1.89
N GLY A 97 -23.69 27.11 0.73
CA GLY A 97 -24.29 28.01 -0.26
C GLY A 97 -25.51 27.44 -0.94
N LEU A 98 -25.50 26.15 -1.28
CA LEU A 98 -26.66 25.48 -1.88
C LEU A 98 -27.81 25.34 -0.89
N TRP A 99 -27.52 25.15 0.40
CA TRP A 99 -28.53 25.15 1.46
C TRP A 99 -29.19 26.51 1.62
N GLY A 100 -28.38 27.58 1.74
CA GLY A 100 -28.89 28.95 1.79
C GLY A 100 -29.73 29.29 0.56
N PHE A 101 -29.29 28.87 -0.63
CA PHE A 101 -30.07 29.06 -1.85
C PHE A 101 -31.41 28.32 -1.82
N ALA A 102 -31.40 27.04 -1.44
CA ALA A 102 -32.60 26.22 -1.37
C ALA A 102 -33.62 26.76 -0.37
N GLN A 103 -33.18 27.19 0.82
CA GLN A 103 -34.06 27.69 1.87
C GLN A 103 -34.44 29.15 1.67
N ASP A 104 -33.47 30.04 1.51
CA ASP A 104 -33.72 31.49 1.57
C ASP A 104 -34.17 32.06 0.24
N THR A 105 -33.68 31.51 -0.89
CA THR A 105 -33.99 32.05 -2.22
C THR A 105 -35.16 31.32 -2.87
N VAL A 106 -35.15 29.98 -2.84
CA VAL A 106 -36.21 29.17 -3.48
C VAL A 106 -37.38 28.91 -2.54
N GLY A 107 -37.19 29.03 -1.22
CA GLY A 107 -38.24 28.77 -0.24
C GLY A 107 -38.63 27.30 -0.13
N LEU A 108 -37.69 26.38 -0.43
CA LEU A 108 -37.95 24.95 -0.33
C LEU A 108 -38.13 24.54 1.13
N SER A 109 -39.10 23.65 1.38
CA SER A 109 -39.23 23.04 2.70
C SER A 109 -37.99 22.20 3.02
N PHE A 110 -37.70 22.00 4.30
CA PHE A 110 -36.49 21.32 4.78
C PHE A 110 -36.16 20.02 4.01
N PHE A 111 -37.14 19.13 3.81
CA PHE A 111 -36.93 17.87 3.11
C PHE A 111 -36.61 18.05 1.61
N PHE A 112 -37.24 19.02 0.95
CA PHE A 112 -36.94 19.32 -0.45
C PHE A 112 -35.60 20.04 -0.61
N ALA A 113 -35.19 20.85 0.37
CA ALA A 113 -33.87 21.47 0.40
C ALA A 113 -32.77 20.39 0.55
N VAL A 114 -32.92 19.42 1.45
CA VAL A 114 -32.01 18.27 1.57
C VAL A 114 -31.94 17.50 0.25
N GLY A 115 -33.09 17.20 -0.36
CA GLY A 115 -33.16 16.52 -1.66
C GLY A 115 -32.43 17.31 -2.77
N PHE A 116 -32.67 18.62 -2.84
CA PHE A 116 -32.03 19.50 -3.82
C PHE A 116 -30.50 19.54 -3.67
N VAL A 117 -30.00 19.75 -2.46
CA VAL A 117 -28.54 19.82 -2.21
C VAL A 117 -27.89 18.47 -2.48
N SER A 118 -28.49 17.38 -1.99
CA SER A 118 -27.97 16.03 -2.23
C SER A 118 -27.93 15.65 -3.71
N MET A 119 -28.91 16.10 -4.51
CA MET A 119 -28.93 15.87 -5.95
C MET A 119 -27.78 16.57 -6.66
N PHE A 120 -27.44 17.80 -6.25
CA PHE A 120 -26.30 18.54 -6.80
C PHE A 120 -24.97 17.82 -6.52
N ASP A 121 -24.73 17.42 -5.27
CA ASP A 121 -23.51 16.71 -4.88
C ASP A 121 -23.40 15.35 -5.59
N VAL A 122 -24.50 14.59 -5.67
CA VAL A 122 -24.53 13.29 -6.37
C VAL A 122 -24.27 13.46 -7.87
N LEU A 123 -24.84 14.48 -8.51
CA LEU A 123 -24.62 14.75 -9.93
C LEU A 123 -23.16 15.15 -10.20
N GLU A 124 -22.57 16.01 -9.38
CA GLU A 124 -21.18 16.43 -9.51
C GLU A 124 -20.23 15.24 -9.33
N MET A 125 -20.41 14.46 -8.26
CA MET A 125 -19.62 13.25 -8.02
C MET A 125 -19.75 12.25 -9.16
N ARG A 126 -20.97 12.03 -9.66
CA ARG A 126 -21.23 11.06 -10.71
C ARG A 126 -20.61 11.51 -12.03
N LEU A 127 -20.71 12.79 -12.38
CA LEU A 127 -20.07 13.34 -13.57
C LEU A 127 -18.55 13.17 -13.53
N PHE A 128 -17.89 13.52 -12.43
CA PHE A 128 -16.45 13.33 -12.31
C PHE A 128 -16.07 11.84 -12.31
N SER A 129 -16.78 10.99 -11.54
CA SER A 129 -16.58 9.54 -11.56
C SER A 129 -16.68 8.95 -12.98
N ASP A 130 -17.74 9.32 -13.70
CA ASP A 130 -18.00 8.78 -15.04
C ASP A 130 -16.99 9.33 -16.07
N MET A 131 -16.48 10.56 -15.88
CA MET A 131 -15.34 11.07 -16.66
C MET A 131 -14.08 10.23 -16.44
N TYR A 132 -13.75 9.86 -15.20
CA TYR A 132 -12.62 8.98 -14.90
C TYR A 132 -12.81 7.57 -15.47
N LYS A 133 -14.03 7.01 -15.40
CA LYS A 133 -14.34 5.71 -16.01
C LYS A 133 -14.22 5.73 -17.52
N MET A 134 -14.75 6.76 -18.18
CA MET A 134 -14.63 6.92 -19.64
C MET A 134 -13.18 7.14 -20.06
N ALA A 135 -12.39 7.90 -19.29
CA ALA A 135 -10.97 8.09 -19.56
C ALA A 135 -10.18 6.77 -19.44
N ASN A 136 -10.55 5.89 -18.51
CA ASN A 136 -9.95 4.56 -18.36
C ASN A 136 -10.40 3.56 -19.43
N ALA A 137 -11.60 3.72 -19.99
CA ALA A 137 -12.13 2.83 -21.03
C ALA A 137 -11.50 3.07 -22.41
N ASP A 138 -10.99 4.27 -22.68
CA ASP A 138 -10.32 4.60 -23.94
C ASP A 138 -8.82 4.24 -23.89
N PRO A 139 -8.32 3.28 -24.70
CA PRO A 139 -6.92 2.88 -24.70
C PRO A 139 -5.95 4.02 -25.01
N ARG A 140 -6.42 5.05 -25.73
CA ARG A 140 -5.59 6.19 -26.15
C ARG A 140 -5.69 7.39 -25.23
N ARG A 141 -6.56 7.34 -24.19
CA ARG A 141 -6.79 8.42 -23.21
C ARG A 141 -6.93 9.79 -23.87
N ARG A 142 -7.84 9.94 -24.83
CA ARG A 142 -8.03 11.21 -25.56
C ARG A 142 -9.28 11.96 -25.09
N TRP A 143 -9.27 13.28 -25.30
CA TRP A 143 -10.47 14.10 -25.12
C TRP A 143 -11.55 13.79 -26.14
N THR A 144 -12.44 12.85 -25.81
CA THR A 144 -13.62 12.55 -26.64
C THR A 144 -14.66 13.68 -26.57
N ARG A 145 -15.55 13.74 -27.57
CA ARG A 145 -16.65 14.74 -27.58
C ARG A 145 -17.55 14.61 -26.36
N GLN A 146 -17.77 13.39 -25.88
CA GLN A 146 -18.53 13.10 -24.65
C GLN A 146 -17.80 13.59 -23.41
N LEU A 147 -16.49 13.32 -23.26
CA LEU A 147 -15.67 13.84 -22.15
C LEU A 147 -15.67 15.37 -22.10
N LYS A 148 -15.61 16.04 -23.25
CA LYS A 148 -15.70 17.51 -23.33
C LYS A 148 -17.06 18.03 -22.88
N LEU A 149 -18.14 17.34 -23.25
CA LEU A 149 -19.50 17.68 -22.81
C LEU A 149 -19.65 17.50 -21.30
N MET A 150 -19.23 16.35 -20.76
CA MET A 150 -19.25 16.07 -19.33
C MET A 150 -18.41 17.07 -18.53
N ARG A 151 -17.25 17.46 -19.05
CA ARG A 151 -16.44 18.53 -18.48
C ARG A 151 -17.22 19.84 -18.41
N ALA A 152 -17.86 20.24 -19.51
CA ALA A 152 -18.63 21.48 -19.55
C ALA A 152 -19.80 21.45 -18.57
N THR A 153 -20.51 20.32 -18.45
CA THR A 153 -21.61 20.17 -17.49
C THR A 153 -21.12 20.18 -16.05
N ALA A 154 -20.02 19.47 -15.74
CA ALA A 154 -19.42 19.47 -14.40
C ALA A 154 -18.99 20.87 -13.99
N TRP A 155 -18.26 21.58 -14.85
CA TRP A 155 -17.89 22.97 -14.59
C TRP A 155 -19.10 23.91 -14.48
N GLY A 156 -20.17 23.67 -15.25
CA GLY A 156 -21.44 24.39 -15.09
C GLY A 156 -22.03 24.24 -13.69
N PHE A 157 -22.06 23.02 -13.13
CA PHE A 157 -22.49 22.78 -11.75
C PHE A 157 -21.57 23.45 -10.72
N VAL A 158 -20.25 23.39 -10.92
CA VAL A 158 -19.27 24.05 -10.06
C VAL A 158 -19.47 25.57 -10.05
N PHE A 159 -19.71 26.19 -11.20
CA PHE A 159 -19.99 27.63 -11.28
C PHE A 159 -21.33 27.99 -10.65
N ALA A 160 -22.37 27.16 -10.81
CA ALA A 160 -23.65 27.37 -10.15
C ALA A 160 -23.51 27.29 -8.61
N SER A 161 -22.74 26.32 -8.11
CA SER A 161 -22.42 26.16 -6.69
C SER A 161 -21.61 27.35 -6.16
N ALA A 162 -20.60 27.82 -6.91
CA ALA A 162 -19.83 29.00 -6.57
C ALA A 162 -20.71 30.27 -6.51
N ALA A 163 -21.64 30.44 -7.45
CA ALA A 163 -22.57 31.56 -7.47
C ALA A 163 -23.53 31.53 -6.25
N ALA A 164 -24.07 30.36 -5.91
CA ALA A 164 -24.89 30.19 -4.71
C ALA A 164 -24.11 30.56 -3.43
N ASN A 165 -22.85 30.16 -3.35
CA ASN A 165 -21.95 30.52 -2.25
C ASN A 165 -21.66 32.04 -2.15
N VAL A 166 -21.59 32.75 -3.27
CA VAL A 166 -21.43 34.21 -3.27
C VAL A 166 -22.69 34.90 -2.74
N VAL A 167 -23.87 34.46 -3.21
CA VAL A 167 -25.16 35.06 -2.84
C VAL A 167 -25.46 34.86 -1.35
N HIS A 168 -25.12 33.69 -0.80
CA HIS A 168 -25.39 33.33 0.59
C HIS A 168 -24.16 33.49 1.51
N ALA A 169 -23.15 34.26 1.09
CA ALA A 169 -22.01 34.53 1.93
C ALA A 169 -22.45 35.35 3.17
N PRO A 170 -21.97 35.02 4.38
CA PRO A 170 -22.35 35.74 5.60
C PRO A 170 -21.85 37.20 5.61
N ASN A 171 -20.83 37.50 4.81
CA ASN A 171 -20.31 38.83 4.58
C ASN A 171 -19.61 38.92 3.22
N VAL A 172 -19.44 40.15 2.72
CA VAL A 172 -18.82 40.45 1.42
C VAL A 172 -17.38 39.92 1.34
N TRP A 173 -16.68 39.85 2.48
CA TRP A 173 -15.30 39.36 2.55
C TRP A 173 -15.19 37.84 2.44
N ALA A 174 -16.18 37.09 2.91
CA ALA A 174 -16.24 35.64 2.80
C ALA A 174 -16.66 35.17 1.41
N ALA A 175 -17.43 35.98 0.68
CA ALA A 175 -17.92 35.69 -0.66
C ALA A 175 -16.83 35.20 -1.64
N PRO A 176 -15.67 35.88 -1.80
CA PRO A 176 -14.63 35.39 -2.70
C PRO A 176 -14.03 34.05 -2.25
N PHE A 177 -13.87 33.82 -0.94
CA PHE A 177 -13.32 32.55 -0.44
C PHE A 177 -14.30 31.40 -0.64
N LEU A 178 -15.58 31.62 -0.33
CA LEU A 178 -16.64 30.61 -0.51
C LEU A 178 -16.86 30.29 -2.00
N ALA A 179 -16.71 31.27 -2.90
CA ALA A 179 -16.78 31.05 -4.34
C ALA A 179 -15.63 30.20 -4.88
N VAL A 180 -14.41 30.42 -4.35
CA VAL A 180 -13.19 29.73 -4.81
C VAL A 180 -13.16 28.27 -4.34
N MET A 181 -13.81 27.91 -3.23
CA MET A 181 -13.72 26.56 -2.66
C MET A 181 -14.27 25.45 -3.59
N PRO A 182 -15.50 25.53 -4.15
CA PRO A 182 -15.98 24.56 -5.13
C PRO A 182 -15.08 24.48 -6.37
N ILE A 183 -14.62 25.64 -6.86
CA ILE A 183 -13.72 25.73 -8.02
C ILE A 183 -12.39 25.02 -7.72
N GLY A 184 -11.81 25.25 -6.55
CA GLY A 184 -10.56 24.62 -6.12
C GLY A 184 -10.70 23.11 -5.95
N ALA A 185 -11.80 22.64 -5.35
CA ALA A 185 -12.08 21.22 -5.20
C ALA A 185 -12.21 20.53 -6.56
N ALA A 186 -13.01 21.09 -7.47
CA ALA A 186 -13.15 20.61 -8.82
C ALA A 186 -11.83 20.65 -9.59
N TRP A 187 -11.02 21.70 -9.42
CA TRP A 187 -9.71 21.83 -10.05
C TRP A 187 -8.73 20.75 -9.61
N VAL A 188 -8.65 20.45 -8.30
CA VAL A 188 -7.79 19.39 -7.77
C VAL A 188 -8.18 18.02 -8.32
N ILE A 189 -9.48 17.77 -8.53
CA ILE A 189 -9.98 16.56 -9.18
C ILE A 189 -9.68 16.58 -10.69
N TYR A 190 -9.76 17.73 -11.33
CA TYR A 190 -9.59 17.86 -12.77
C TYR A 190 -8.14 17.72 -13.24
N VAL A 191 -7.16 18.21 -12.47
CA VAL A 191 -5.74 18.22 -12.86
C VAL A 191 -5.18 16.81 -13.15
N PRO A 192 -5.35 15.80 -12.27
CA PRO A 192 -4.86 14.45 -12.55
C PRO A 192 -5.49 13.84 -13.81
N LEU A 193 -6.78 14.11 -14.04
CA LEU A 193 -7.48 13.67 -15.24
C LEU A 193 -6.93 14.37 -16.50
N GLN A 194 -6.66 15.68 -16.41
CA GLN A 194 -6.10 16.46 -17.52
C GLN A 194 -4.70 15.97 -17.90
N ASN A 195 -3.82 15.76 -16.92
CA ASN A 195 -2.46 15.28 -17.17
C ASN A 195 -2.48 13.90 -17.82
N ALA A 196 -3.36 13.02 -17.34
CA ALA A 196 -3.46 11.67 -17.88
C ALA A 196 -4.11 11.59 -19.27
N LEU A 197 -4.95 12.56 -19.63
CA LEU A 197 -5.51 12.70 -20.98
C LEU A 197 -4.59 13.49 -21.94
N ALA A 198 -3.60 14.22 -21.40
CA ALA A 198 -2.59 14.92 -22.18
C ALA A 198 -1.51 13.98 -22.72
N GLY A 199 -1.43 12.75 -22.18
CA GLY A 199 -0.50 11.73 -22.65
C GLY A 199 0.94 12.00 -22.25
N GLU A 200 1.18 12.60 -21.07
CA GLU A 200 2.53 12.57 -20.49
C GLU A 200 2.92 11.10 -20.31
N ASP A 201 3.97 10.69 -21.03
CA ASP A 201 4.48 9.33 -20.96
C ASP A 201 4.86 9.01 -19.50
N PRO A 202 4.43 7.86 -18.96
CA PRO A 202 4.79 7.46 -17.60
C PRO A 202 6.31 7.33 -17.40
N GLU A 203 7.10 7.30 -18.49
CA GLU A 203 8.56 7.39 -18.44
C GLU A 203 9.08 8.76 -17.95
N GLU A 204 8.35 9.86 -18.13
CA GLU A 204 8.76 11.19 -17.64
C GLU A 204 8.58 11.35 -16.12
N GLU A 205 7.70 10.56 -15.49
CA GLU A 205 7.63 10.51 -14.02
C GLU A 205 8.85 9.80 -13.40
N THR A 206 9.44 8.84 -14.13
CA THR A 206 10.72 8.18 -13.78
C THR A 206 11.96 8.95 -14.26
N LYS A 207 11.84 9.76 -15.32
CA LYS A 207 12.90 10.64 -15.86
C LYS A 207 12.75 12.09 -15.36
N ARG A 208 12.19 12.33 -14.17
CA ARG A 208 12.32 13.67 -13.57
C ARG A 208 13.76 13.84 -13.11
N PRO A 209 14.55 14.77 -13.70
CA PRO A 209 15.88 15.05 -13.17
C PRO A 209 15.73 15.53 -11.72
N GLU A 210 16.41 14.84 -10.81
CA GLU A 210 16.57 15.24 -9.41
C GLU A 210 17.16 16.65 -9.35
N GLY A 211 16.32 17.69 -9.41
CA GLY A 211 16.83 19.07 -9.45
C GLY A 211 15.89 20.14 -10.00
N THR A 212 14.75 19.79 -10.62
CA THR A 212 13.81 20.82 -11.06
C THR A 212 13.14 21.52 -9.87
N LYS A 213 13.36 22.83 -9.79
CA LYS A 213 12.83 23.71 -8.75
C LYS A 213 11.31 23.49 -8.60
N PRO A 214 10.80 23.28 -7.37
CA PRO A 214 9.38 23.08 -7.16
C PRO A 214 8.60 24.28 -7.69
N GLY A 215 7.63 24.03 -8.58
CA GLY A 215 6.75 25.07 -9.09
C GLY A 215 6.05 25.85 -7.95
N PRO A 216 5.55 27.06 -8.22
CA PRO A 216 5.04 27.98 -7.19
C PRO A 216 3.94 27.37 -6.30
N PHE A 217 3.08 26.52 -6.86
CA PHE A 217 2.05 25.81 -6.10
C PHE A 217 2.60 24.69 -5.21
N ARG A 218 3.68 24.02 -5.65
CA ARG A 218 4.36 23.01 -4.85
C ARG A 218 5.15 23.66 -3.71
N LEU A 219 5.71 24.85 -3.95
CA LEU A 219 6.27 25.72 -2.90
C LEU A 219 5.20 26.13 -1.90
N ALA A 220 4.03 26.58 -2.35
CA ALA A 220 2.91 26.91 -1.46
C ALA A 220 2.44 25.69 -0.64
N GLY A 221 2.33 24.52 -1.27
CA GLY A 221 2.01 23.26 -0.59
C GLY A 221 3.09 22.81 0.40
N LEU A 222 4.37 22.99 0.06
CA LEU A 222 5.50 22.72 0.96
C LEU A 222 5.55 23.71 2.13
N LEU A 223 5.29 25.00 1.89
CA LEU A 223 5.15 26.02 2.92
C LEU A 223 3.98 25.71 3.85
N TRP A 224 2.83 25.33 3.29
CA TRP A 224 1.65 24.93 4.05
C TRP A 224 1.92 23.69 4.91
N ARG A 225 2.55 22.65 4.33
CA ARG A 225 2.97 21.45 5.08
C ARG A 225 4.00 21.79 6.15
N ARG A 226 4.92 22.71 5.90
CA ARG A 226 5.92 23.16 6.88
C ARG A 226 5.28 23.97 8.01
N LEU A 227 4.27 24.79 7.70
CA LEU A 227 3.48 25.53 8.68
C LEU A 227 2.71 24.58 9.61
N TRP A 228 2.07 23.57 9.03
CA TRP A 228 1.36 22.54 9.78
C TRP A 228 2.32 21.63 10.56
N ALA A 229 3.43 21.19 9.98
CA ALA A 229 4.44 20.39 10.68
C ALA A 229 5.08 21.15 11.85
N TRP A 230 5.27 22.47 11.70
CA TRP A 230 5.68 23.33 12.81
C TRP A 230 4.59 23.40 13.89
N GLY A 231 3.32 23.58 13.50
CA GLY A 231 2.19 23.53 14.43
C GLY A 231 2.07 22.20 15.17
N PHE A 232 2.21 21.07 14.47
CA PHE A 232 2.18 19.72 15.05
C PHE A 232 3.39 19.45 15.96
N ARG A 233 4.58 19.97 15.60
CA ARG A 233 5.78 19.92 16.44
C ARG A 233 5.60 20.71 17.74
N VAL A 234 4.95 21.87 17.71
CA VAL A 234 4.62 22.64 18.91
C VAL A 234 3.53 21.94 19.73
N ALA A 235 2.61 21.23 19.08
CA ALA A 235 1.54 20.48 19.72
C ALA A 235 1.93 19.07 20.20
N GLY A 236 3.14 18.59 19.92
CA GLY A 236 3.62 17.27 20.34
C GLY A 236 2.87 16.08 19.71
N LEU A 237 2.17 16.29 18.60
CA LEU A 237 1.41 15.27 17.90
C LEU A 237 2.18 14.83 16.65
N ASP A 238 2.79 13.64 16.70
CA ASP A 238 3.45 13.04 15.55
C ASP A 238 2.42 12.27 14.72
N VAL A 239 2.21 12.68 13.46
CA VAL A 239 1.22 12.07 12.56
C VAL A 239 1.88 11.73 11.22
N ASN A 240 1.95 10.42 10.96
CA ASN A 240 2.23 9.67 9.73
C ASN A 240 3.63 9.08 9.49
N ASP A 241 3.68 7.74 9.50
CA ASP A 241 4.79 6.83 9.16
C ASP A 241 5.46 7.03 7.78
N ARG A 242 4.87 7.81 6.87
CA ARG A 242 5.47 8.07 5.52
C ARG A 242 6.23 9.40 5.41
N ALA A 243 6.02 10.34 6.35
CA ALA A 243 6.86 11.54 6.44
C ALA A 243 8.23 11.22 7.07
N ASP A 244 8.35 10.01 7.60
CA ASP A 244 9.43 9.59 8.48
C ASP A 244 10.76 9.45 7.71
N GLU A 245 10.78 8.93 6.48
CA GLU A 245 12.04 8.80 5.73
C GLU A 245 12.71 10.13 5.37
N MET A 246 11.93 11.12 4.94
CA MET A 246 12.49 12.45 4.60
C MET A 246 12.91 13.22 5.85
N VAL A 247 12.16 13.08 6.94
CA VAL A 247 12.50 13.70 8.23
C VAL A 247 13.72 13.01 8.85
N ARG A 248 13.85 11.69 8.73
CA ARG A 248 15.02 10.90 9.13
C ARG A 248 16.27 11.31 8.33
N ARG A 249 16.17 11.40 6.99
CA ARG A 249 17.28 11.88 6.15
C ARG A 249 17.68 13.32 6.47
N ALA A 250 16.71 14.19 6.77
CA ALA A 250 17.00 15.57 7.17
C ALA A 250 17.70 15.64 8.53
N ARG A 251 17.27 14.85 9.52
CA ARG A 251 17.90 14.78 10.85
C ARG A 251 19.30 14.17 10.80
N ALA A 252 19.53 13.15 9.97
CA ALA A 252 20.86 12.58 9.76
C ALA A 252 21.82 13.60 9.12
N ARG A 253 21.33 14.42 8.18
CA ARG A 253 22.11 15.54 7.62
C ARG A 253 22.39 16.62 8.66
N ASP A 254 21.40 17.03 9.44
CA ASP A 254 21.59 18.01 10.53
C ASP A 254 22.61 17.52 11.58
N ALA A 255 22.61 16.22 11.90
CA ALA A 255 23.59 15.61 12.80
C ALA A 255 25.01 15.57 12.20
N ALA A 256 25.13 15.26 10.91
CA ALA A 256 26.40 15.29 10.18
C ALA A 256 26.97 16.72 10.05
N ASP A 257 26.12 17.72 9.77
CA ASP A 257 26.54 19.11 9.69
C ASP A 257 26.95 19.67 11.05
N ALA A 258 26.25 19.29 12.12
CA ALA A 258 26.59 19.67 13.49
C ALA A 258 27.91 19.02 13.96
N SER A 259 28.18 17.76 13.59
CA SER A 259 29.44 17.08 13.90
C SER A 259 30.61 17.64 13.08
N TYR A 260 30.40 18.00 11.82
CA TYR A 260 31.40 18.67 10.98
C TYR A 260 31.75 20.07 11.52
N ALA A 261 30.74 20.86 11.92
CA ALA A 261 30.96 22.15 12.55
C ALA A 261 31.76 22.03 13.86
N LEU A 262 31.48 21.01 14.68
CA LEU A 262 32.27 20.71 15.87
C LEU A 262 33.73 20.38 15.53
N ARG A 263 33.96 19.55 14.50
CA ARG A 263 35.30 19.19 14.03
C ARG A 263 36.09 20.40 13.55
N LYS A 264 35.48 21.28 12.76
CA LYS A 264 36.13 22.49 12.23
C LYS A 264 36.60 23.41 13.36
N VAL A 265 35.74 23.63 14.35
CA VAL A 265 36.04 24.47 15.53
C VAL A 265 37.13 23.83 16.40
N LEU A 266 37.16 22.49 16.53
CA LEU A 266 38.25 21.79 17.22
C LEU A 266 39.60 21.90 16.50
N LYS A 267 39.62 21.78 15.15
CA LYS A 267 40.85 21.97 14.36
C LYS A 267 41.39 23.40 14.46
N GLU A 268 40.51 24.40 14.38
CA GLU A 268 40.89 25.81 14.55
C GLU A 268 41.45 26.07 15.95
N LYS A 269 40.91 25.41 16.98
CA LYS A 269 41.43 25.47 18.35
C LYS A 269 42.85 24.89 18.44
N GLU A 270 43.08 23.70 17.90
CA GLU A 270 44.38 23.02 17.93
C GLU A 270 45.48 23.82 17.21
N GLN A 271 45.15 24.40 16.05
CA GLN A 271 46.05 25.29 15.33
C GLN A 271 46.41 26.54 16.15
N LEU A 272 45.42 27.15 16.81
CA LEU A 272 45.67 28.30 17.68
C LEU A 272 46.45 27.92 18.95
N GLU A 273 46.24 26.73 19.51
CA GLU A 273 47.01 26.21 20.65
C GLU A 273 48.48 25.95 20.28
N ALA A 274 48.75 25.42 19.09
CA ALA A 274 50.12 25.22 18.60
C ALA A 274 50.88 26.54 18.40
N VAL A 275 50.21 27.58 17.89
CA VAL A 275 50.80 28.92 17.71
C VAL A 275 51.01 29.62 19.05
N VAL A 276 50.06 29.51 19.98
CA VAL A 276 50.19 30.07 21.33
C VAL A 276 51.25 29.33 22.16
N GLY A 277 51.39 28.01 21.98
CA GLY A 277 52.37 27.17 22.68
C GLY A 277 53.82 27.37 22.21
N THR A 278 54.03 27.82 20.98
CA THR A 278 55.36 28.11 20.42
C THR A 278 55.83 29.55 20.69
N ALA A 279 54.93 30.44 21.07
CA ALA A 279 55.27 31.81 21.45
C ALA A 279 55.94 31.85 22.85
N VAL A 280 57.26 32.05 22.89
CA VAL A 280 58.01 32.28 24.14
C VAL A 280 57.49 33.57 24.79
N VAL A 281 56.68 33.42 25.85
CA VAL A 281 56.12 34.54 26.61
C VAL A 281 57.23 35.28 27.33
N ARG A 282 57.73 36.38 26.72
CA ARG A 282 58.50 37.39 27.45
C ARG A 282 57.56 38.02 28.47
N ARG A 283 57.76 37.69 29.76
CA ARG A 283 57.07 38.28 30.92
C ARG A 283 57.18 39.82 30.87
N GLY A 284 56.16 40.46 30.32
CA GLY A 284 55.98 41.91 30.31
C GLY A 284 54.49 42.20 30.21
N ARG A 285 53.92 42.77 31.28
CA ARG A 285 52.52 43.19 31.38
C ARG A 285 52.08 43.96 30.13
N GLY A 286 51.03 43.51 29.44
CA GLY A 286 50.14 44.46 28.74
C GLY A 286 49.46 44.01 27.45
N LYS A 287 49.86 42.92 26.78
CA LYS A 287 49.17 42.49 25.55
C LYS A 287 48.96 40.99 25.56
N VAL A 288 47.77 40.55 25.97
CA VAL A 288 47.26 39.22 25.62
C VAL A 288 47.32 39.14 24.10
N SER A 289 48.09 38.19 23.56
CA SER A 289 48.20 37.94 22.12
C SER A 289 46.78 37.90 21.52
N GLU A 290 46.58 38.53 20.37
CA GLU A 290 45.27 38.48 19.68
C GLU A 290 44.80 37.04 19.45
N GLU A 291 45.74 36.11 19.31
CA GLU A 291 45.50 34.67 19.14
C GLU A 291 44.91 34.05 20.41
N GLN A 292 45.34 34.49 21.59
CA GLN A 292 44.83 34.01 22.87
C GLN A 292 43.40 34.51 23.13
N LYS A 293 43.06 35.73 22.70
CA LYS A 293 41.67 36.23 22.70
C LYS A 293 40.78 35.46 21.72
N ARG A 294 41.30 35.12 20.54
CA ARG A 294 40.58 34.29 19.56
C ARG A 294 40.31 32.91 20.13
N LEU A 295 41.29 32.30 20.79
CA LEU A 295 41.17 31.00 21.45
C LEU A 295 40.11 31.01 22.57
N ASP A 296 40.05 32.07 23.39
CA ASP A 296 39.02 32.22 24.43
C ASP A 296 37.60 32.35 23.85
N VAL A 297 37.44 33.09 22.74
CA VAL A 297 36.15 33.22 22.03
C VAL A 297 35.74 31.87 21.43
N LEU A 298 36.69 31.14 20.86
CA LEU A 298 36.48 29.85 20.24
C LEU A 298 36.11 28.78 21.28
N ASN A 299 36.77 28.78 22.44
CA ASN A 299 36.41 27.93 23.58
C ASN A 299 34.98 28.22 24.09
N ARG A 300 34.61 29.50 24.23
CA ARG A 300 33.24 29.87 24.64
C ARG A 300 32.20 29.47 23.61
N ALA A 301 32.49 29.60 22.32
CA ALA A 301 31.58 29.17 21.25
C ALA A 301 31.43 27.64 21.23
N LEU A 302 32.53 26.91 21.44
CA LEU A 302 32.56 25.47 21.52
C LEU A 302 31.70 24.95 22.67
N GLU A 303 31.86 25.50 23.87
CA GLU A 303 31.10 25.07 25.06
C GLU A 303 29.62 25.47 25.02
N LYS A 304 29.31 26.71 24.62
CA LYS A 304 27.93 27.23 24.75
C LYS A 304 27.02 26.94 23.57
N LYS A 305 27.58 26.69 22.37
CA LYS A 305 26.79 26.59 21.14
C LYS A 305 27.05 25.33 20.35
N VAL A 306 28.32 25.02 20.07
CA VAL A 306 28.66 23.97 19.10
C VAL A 306 28.54 22.58 19.71
N ARG A 307 29.08 22.37 20.91
CA ARG A 307 29.00 21.09 21.64
C ARG A 307 27.56 20.70 22.01
N PRO A 308 26.73 21.56 22.65
CA PRO A 308 25.35 21.18 22.98
C PRO A 308 24.49 20.95 21.73
N LYS A 309 24.69 21.72 20.64
CA LYS A 309 23.96 21.50 19.38
C LYS A 309 24.33 20.17 18.73
N ALA A 310 25.61 19.80 18.71
CA ALA A 310 26.04 18.50 18.21
C ALA A 310 25.53 17.35 19.08
N GLN A 311 25.55 17.48 20.41
CA GLN A 311 25.01 16.49 21.35
C GLN A 311 23.51 16.28 21.14
N THR A 312 22.72 17.35 21.12
CA THR A 312 21.26 17.22 20.88
C THR A 312 20.92 16.64 19.51
N ALA A 313 21.67 16.98 18.46
CA ALA A 313 21.44 16.44 17.12
C ALA A 313 21.79 14.94 17.03
N LEU A 314 22.81 14.50 17.77
CA LEU A 314 23.20 13.09 17.88
C LEU A 314 22.19 12.29 18.72
N GLU A 315 21.75 12.81 19.88
CA GLU A 315 20.73 12.17 20.73
C GLU A 315 19.38 12.01 20.00
N LEU A 316 18.98 13.02 19.22
CA LEU A 316 17.77 12.97 18.39
C LEU A 316 17.88 12.01 17.20
N ALA A 317 19.09 11.65 16.77
CA ALA A 317 19.32 10.68 15.71
C ALA A 317 19.44 9.24 16.26
N GLU A 318 20.01 9.08 17.46
CA GLU A 318 20.26 7.79 18.13
C GLU A 318 18.98 7.13 18.66
N THR A 319 17.92 7.91 18.91
CA THR A 319 16.68 7.44 19.56
C THR A 319 15.73 6.65 18.66
N GLN A 320 15.96 6.55 17.34
CA GLN A 320 14.97 5.95 16.41
C GLN A 320 15.48 4.75 15.60
N ASP A 321 16.79 4.56 15.39
CA ASP A 321 17.32 3.37 14.71
C ASP A 321 18.76 3.02 15.16
N PRO A 322 18.96 1.93 15.93
CA PRO A 322 20.27 1.54 16.43
C PRO A 322 21.24 1.16 15.31
N GLU A 323 20.77 0.74 14.13
CA GLU A 323 21.64 0.38 13.00
C GLU A 323 22.25 1.61 12.32
N GLN A 324 21.47 2.70 12.19
CA GLN A 324 21.96 3.96 11.63
C GLN A 324 22.83 4.72 12.65
N GLY A 325 22.53 4.62 13.94
CA GLY A 325 23.41 5.10 15.02
C GLY A 325 24.77 4.39 15.00
N LEU A 326 24.77 3.06 14.84
CA LEU A 326 26.01 2.28 14.72
C LEU A 326 26.79 2.61 13.45
N GLN A 327 26.12 2.75 12.31
CA GLN A 327 26.77 3.13 11.05
C GLN A 327 27.32 4.56 11.11
N LEU A 328 26.60 5.50 11.75
CA LEU A 328 27.07 6.86 11.97
C LEU A 328 28.27 6.88 12.93
N MET A 329 28.23 6.11 14.03
CA MET A 329 29.36 5.96 14.95
C MET A 329 30.55 5.28 14.29
N GLN A 330 30.33 4.27 13.44
CA GLN A 330 31.39 3.63 12.65
C GLN A 330 31.99 4.58 11.62
N ARG A 331 31.16 5.33 10.88
CA ARG A 331 31.63 6.36 9.94
C ARG A 331 32.36 7.48 10.67
N MET A 332 31.85 7.91 11.82
CA MET A 332 32.50 8.93 12.65
C MET A 332 33.84 8.41 13.18
N ALA A 333 33.91 7.20 13.74
CA ALA A 333 35.14 6.58 14.21
C ALA A 333 36.17 6.43 13.09
N TRP A 334 35.73 6.02 11.90
CA TRP A 334 36.57 5.88 10.71
C TRP A 334 37.06 7.26 10.19
N LEU A 335 36.19 8.26 10.14
CA LEU A 335 36.50 9.62 9.65
C LEU A 335 37.28 10.49 10.66
N THR A 336 37.21 10.21 11.96
CA THR A 336 37.94 10.95 12.99
C THR A 336 39.30 10.33 13.33
N ARG A 337 39.53 9.04 13.05
CA ARG A 337 40.78 8.36 13.42
C ARG A 337 41.64 7.86 12.25
N ALA A 338 41.24 8.09 11.00
CA ALA A 338 42.10 7.81 9.84
C ALA A 338 43.41 8.63 9.85
N ASP A 339 43.36 9.87 10.37
CA ASP A 339 44.56 10.71 10.53
C ASP A 339 45.44 10.25 11.72
N ASP A 340 44.84 9.66 12.77
CA ASP A 340 45.56 9.11 13.94
C ASP A 340 46.29 7.79 13.61
N VAL A 341 45.69 6.93 12.76
CA VAL A 341 46.30 5.68 12.28
C VAL A 341 47.44 5.96 11.29
N ALA A 342 47.40 7.10 10.59
CA ALA A 342 48.48 7.55 9.71
C ALA A 342 49.71 8.11 10.49
N MET A 343 49.54 8.50 11.76
CA MET A 343 50.62 9.05 12.60
C MET A 343 51.17 8.08 13.67
N LEU A 344 50.66 6.84 13.75
CA LEU A 344 51.10 5.85 14.73
C LEU A 344 52.25 4.97 14.20
N ASP A 345 53.32 4.84 14.99
CA ASP A 345 54.44 3.94 14.69
C ASP A 345 54.05 2.46 14.88
N TYR A 346 54.32 1.65 13.85
CA TYR A 346 54.05 0.22 13.82
C TYR A 346 55.24 -0.57 14.40
N GLY A 347 55.22 -0.80 15.71
CA GLY A 347 56.16 -1.69 16.41
C GLY A 347 55.42 -2.78 17.19
N PRO A 348 56.07 -3.93 17.49
CA PRO A 348 55.43 -5.11 18.10
C PRO A 348 54.85 -4.92 19.51
N ASN A 349 55.01 -3.74 20.11
CA ASN A 349 54.42 -3.34 21.40
C ASN A 349 53.74 -1.95 21.32
N SER A 350 53.26 -1.52 20.15
CA SER A 350 52.71 -0.17 20.00
C SER A 350 51.23 -0.08 20.43
N PRO A 351 50.76 1.10 20.90
CA PRO A 351 49.35 1.34 21.25
C PRO A 351 48.36 1.07 20.11
N ALA A 352 48.84 1.02 18.86
CA ALA A 352 48.03 0.70 17.68
C ALA A 352 47.47 -0.73 17.73
N MET A 353 48.18 -1.67 18.36
CA MET A 353 47.71 -3.06 18.52
C MET A 353 46.55 -3.15 19.52
N GLN A 354 46.57 -2.36 20.60
CA GLN A 354 45.45 -2.24 21.55
C GLN A 354 44.21 -1.60 20.91
N VAL A 355 44.40 -0.58 20.07
CA VAL A 355 43.29 0.04 19.33
C VAL A 355 42.71 -0.92 18.28
N LEU A 356 43.54 -1.80 17.69
CA LEU A 356 43.09 -2.88 16.80
C LEU A 356 42.38 -4.02 17.56
N GLU A 357 42.79 -4.35 18.78
CA GLU A 357 42.06 -5.28 19.66
C GLU A 357 40.71 -4.70 20.13
N GLU A 358 40.64 -3.39 20.42
CA GLU A 358 39.39 -2.70 20.70
C GLU A 358 38.49 -2.62 19.46
N LEU A 359 39.05 -2.50 18.25
CA LEU A 359 38.31 -2.62 16.99
C LEU A 359 37.85 -4.06 16.69
N ASN A 360 38.45 -5.08 17.32
CA ASN A 360 38.00 -6.46 17.23
C ASN A 360 36.66 -6.70 17.97
N ILE A 361 36.10 -5.67 18.62
CA ILE A 361 34.68 -5.59 18.99
C ILE A 361 33.77 -5.62 17.74
N ALA A 362 34.30 -5.41 16.53
CA ALA A 362 33.60 -5.69 15.26
C ALA A 362 33.16 -7.17 15.13
N ALA A 363 33.85 -8.13 15.76
CA ALA A 363 33.41 -9.53 15.80
C ALA A 363 32.10 -9.73 16.60
N ASN A 364 31.82 -8.85 17.58
CA ASN A 364 30.54 -8.87 18.31
C ASN A 364 29.38 -8.29 17.46
N ALA A 365 29.67 -7.45 16.47
CA ALA A 365 28.65 -6.94 15.56
C ALA A 365 28.10 -8.03 14.64
N ASP A 366 28.95 -8.95 14.19
CA ASP A 366 28.52 -10.09 13.36
C ASP A 366 27.79 -11.16 14.19
N PHE A 367 28.14 -11.34 15.47
CA PHE A 367 27.37 -12.15 16.41
C PHE A 367 25.98 -11.56 16.73
N LEU A 368 25.87 -10.24 16.86
CA LEU A 368 24.59 -9.57 17.06
C LEU A 368 23.73 -9.60 15.79
N LYS A 369 24.32 -9.42 14.61
CA LYS A 369 23.63 -9.56 13.32
C LYS A 369 23.15 -11.00 13.08
N SER A 370 23.95 -12.01 13.38
CA SER A 370 23.55 -13.42 13.22
C SER A 370 22.45 -13.82 14.21
N ARG A 371 22.55 -13.38 15.47
CA ARG A 371 21.50 -13.59 16.48
C ARG A 371 20.19 -12.89 16.10
N LYS A 372 20.26 -11.67 15.55
CA LYS A 372 19.07 -10.94 15.09
C LYS A 372 18.46 -11.58 13.84
N ARG A 373 19.27 -12.06 12.88
CA ARG A 373 18.74 -12.85 11.74
C ARG A 373 18.04 -14.14 12.17
N ALA A 374 18.56 -14.83 13.18
CA ALA A 374 17.91 -15.99 13.76
C ALA A 374 16.57 -15.61 14.44
N GLN A 375 16.55 -14.50 15.18
CA GLN A 375 15.34 -14.00 15.82
C GLN A 375 14.28 -13.49 14.82
N ASP A 376 14.70 -12.84 13.73
CA ASP A 376 13.82 -12.42 12.65
C ASP A 376 13.25 -13.63 11.88
N ALA A 377 14.04 -14.71 11.74
CA ALA A 377 13.56 -15.97 11.17
C ALA A 377 12.54 -16.65 12.09
N ASP A 378 12.78 -16.66 13.41
CA ASP A 378 11.83 -17.20 14.40
C ASP A 378 10.54 -16.37 14.46
N GLN A 379 10.62 -15.04 14.35
CA GLN A 379 9.44 -14.16 14.28
C GLN A 379 8.62 -14.42 13.01
N LYS A 380 9.27 -14.54 11.85
CA LYS A 380 8.58 -14.88 10.60
C LYS A 380 7.93 -16.27 10.65
N ALA A 381 8.57 -17.23 11.29
CA ALA A 381 7.98 -18.55 11.51
C ALA A 381 6.76 -18.47 12.44
N ALA A 382 6.80 -17.67 13.51
CA ALA A 382 5.68 -17.45 14.41
C ALA A 382 4.49 -16.74 13.71
N GLU A 383 4.78 -15.72 12.89
CA GLU A 383 3.76 -15.03 12.08
C GLU A 383 3.11 -15.98 11.07
N ALA A 384 3.90 -16.84 10.42
CA ALA A 384 3.38 -17.86 9.50
C ALA A 384 2.48 -18.88 10.22
N GLU A 385 2.83 -19.31 11.44
CA GLU A 385 1.97 -20.17 12.26
C GLU A 385 0.68 -19.46 12.70
N GLU A 386 0.75 -18.18 13.04
CA GLU A 386 -0.43 -17.40 13.42
C GLU A 386 -1.39 -17.22 12.23
N ILE A 387 -0.84 -16.94 11.03
CA ILE A 387 -1.61 -16.91 9.78
C ILE A 387 -2.24 -18.28 9.52
N ARG A 388 -1.52 -19.39 9.72
CA ARG A 388 -2.07 -20.75 9.57
C ARG A 388 -3.24 -20.99 10.51
N ARG A 389 -3.10 -20.66 11.80
CA ARG A 389 -4.17 -20.80 12.80
C ARG A 389 -5.39 -19.94 12.47
N ASN A 390 -5.17 -18.72 11.97
CA ASN A 390 -6.26 -17.83 11.59
C ASN A 390 -6.98 -18.33 10.32
N ALA A 391 -6.26 -18.92 9.36
CA ALA A 391 -6.84 -19.58 8.20
C ALA A 391 -7.65 -20.82 8.59
N GLU A 392 -7.13 -21.66 9.49
CA GLU A 392 -7.84 -22.83 10.04
C GLU A 392 -9.14 -22.43 10.74
N LYS A 393 -9.12 -21.36 11.55
CA LYS A 393 -10.33 -20.80 12.18
C LYS A 393 -11.33 -20.29 11.15
N ALA A 394 -10.88 -19.56 10.13
CA ALA A 394 -11.76 -19.05 9.09
C ALA A 394 -12.44 -20.18 8.29
N VAL A 395 -11.72 -21.28 8.02
CA VAL A 395 -12.30 -22.48 7.38
C VAL A 395 -13.33 -23.15 8.30
N ALA A 396 -13.04 -23.26 9.61
CA ALA A 396 -14.00 -23.81 10.57
C ALA A 396 -15.29 -22.95 10.66
N GLU A 397 -15.16 -21.63 10.76
CA GLU A 397 -16.30 -20.70 10.77
C GLU A 397 -17.11 -20.74 9.46
N ALA A 398 -16.44 -20.91 8.32
CA ALA A 398 -17.11 -21.08 7.03
C ALA A 398 -17.89 -22.41 6.98
N GLY A 399 -17.32 -23.50 7.52
CA GLY A 399 -18.00 -24.78 7.65
C GLY A 399 -19.24 -24.72 8.54
N GLU A 400 -19.18 -24.02 9.67
CA GLU A 400 -20.33 -23.81 10.55
C GLU A 400 -21.45 -23.00 9.88
N LYS A 401 -21.10 -21.96 9.13
CA LYS A 401 -22.07 -21.16 8.36
C LYS A 401 -22.73 -21.97 7.26
N LEU A 402 -21.97 -22.83 6.58
CA LEU A 402 -22.51 -23.70 5.53
C LEU A 402 -23.49 -24.71 6.12
N ALA A 403 -23.14 -25.34 7.24
CA ALA A 403 -24.06 -26.24 7.97
C ALA A 403 -25.33 -25.53 8.47
N ALA A 404 -25.23 -24.27 8.89
CA ALA A 404 -26.39 -23.47 9.28
C ALA A 404 -27.32 -23.14 8.09
N VAL A 405 -26.75 -22.84 6.92
CA VAL A 405 -27.51 -22.60 5.68
C VAL A 405 -28.20 -23.88 5.20
N GLU A 406 -27.53 -25.03 5.28
CA GLU A 406 -28.13 -26.33 4.95
C GLU A 406 -29.34 -26.63 5.84
N LYS A 407 -29.23 -26.41 7.15
CA LYS A 407 -30.37 -26.57 8.08
C LYS A 407 -31.53 -25.62 7.75
N ALA A 408 -31.25 -24.35 7.45
CA ALA A 408 -32.28 -23.40 7.04
C ALA A 408 -32.94 -23.79 5.71
N LEU A 409 -32.19 -24.38 4.77
CA LEU A 409 -32.73 -24.93 3.52
C LEU A 409 -33.63 -26.15 3.76
N GLU A 410 -33.29 -27.02 4.70
CA GLU A 410 -34.14 -28.15 5.07
C GLU A 410 -35.43 -27.69 5.77
N GLU A 411 -35.34 -26.72 6.67
CA GLU A 411 -36.51 -26.14 7.35
C GLU A 411 -37.45 -25.44 6.37
N THR A 412 -36.91 -24.68 5.41
CA THR A 412 -37.71 -24.03 4.37
C THR A 412 -38.35 -25.04 3.40
N ARG A 413 -37.68 -26.15 3.09
CA ARG A 413 -38.29 -27.26 2.33
C ARG A 413 -39.47 -27.88 3.08
N LYS A 414 -39.33 -28.15 4.38
CA LYS A 414 -40.43 -28.67 5.20
C LYS A 414 -41.61 -27.71 5.26
N GLN A 415 -41.36 -26.41 5.44
CA GLN A 415 -42.42 -25.40 5.43
C GLN A 415 -43.13 -25.29 4.08
N ALA A 416 -42.39 -25.44 2.96
CA ALA A 416 -42.97 -25.46 1.63
C ALA A 416 -43.85 -26.71 1.39
N GLU A 417 -43.44 -27.88 1.88
CA GLU A 417 -44.24 -29.10 1.83
C GLU A 417 -45.50 -29.00 2.69
N GLU A 418 -45.41 -28.45 3.90
CA GLU A 418 -46.55 -28.21 4.78
C GLU A 418 -47.54 -27.21 4.16
N ALA A 419 -47.06 -26.12 3.54
CA ALA A 419 -47.89 -25.15 2.84
C ALA A 419 -48.60 -25.76 1.62
N GLN A 420 -47.93 -26.67 0.88
CA GLN A 420 -48.57 -27.38 -0.23
C GLN A 420 -49.66 -28.36 0.26
N GLN A 421 -49.45 -29.04 1.38
CA GLN A 421 -50.45 -29.93 1.97
C GLN A 421 -51.67 -29.15 2.47
N GLN A 422 -51.48 -27.98 3.08
CA GLN A 422 -52.58 -27.10 3.51
C GLN A 422 -53.38 -26.58 2.30
N ALA A 423 -52.71 -26.13 1.24
CA ALA A 423 -53.38 -25.68 0.01
C ALA A 423 -54.15 -26.83 -0.69
N ALA A 424 -53.67 -28.07 -0.61
CA ALA A 424 -54.38 -29.24 -1.13
C ALA A 424 -55.63 -29.56 -0.31
N ALA A 425 -55.54 -29.49 1.02
CA ALA A 425 -56.68 -29.71 1.91
C ALA A 425 -57.77 -28.64 1.73
N GLU A 426 -57.40 -27.37 1.57
CA GLU A 426 -58.36 -26.29 1.30
C GLU A 426 -59.14 -26.51 0.00
N ARG A 427 -58.46 -26.94 -1.08
CA ARG A 427 -59.11 -27.28 -2.36
C ARG A 427 -60.13 -28.41 -2.24
N GLU A 428 -59.87 -29.42 -1.41
CA GLU A 428 -60.84 -30.49 -1.17
C GLU A 428 -62.07 -29.99 -0.40
N THR A 429 -61.90 -29.07 0.55
CA THR A 429 -63.02 -28.48 1.28
C THR A 429 -63.91 -27.59 0.40
N GLU A 430 -63.32 -26.83 -0.52
CA GLU A 430 -64.05 -26.01 -1.50
C GLU A 430 -64.81 -26.88 -2.50
N ALA A 431 -64.20 -27.96 -2.99
CA ALA A 431 -64.86 -28.91 -3.90
C ALA A 431 -66.09 -29.57 -3.25
N ASN A 432 -66.03 -29.87 -1.95
CA ASN A 432 -67.16 -30.44 -1.21
C ASN A 432 -68.27 -29.41 -0.95
N ARG A 433 -67.93 -28.14 -0.69
CA ARG A 433 -68.92 -27.05 -0.59
C ARG A 433 -69.68 -26.84 -1.90
N LEU A 434 -68.99 -26.89 -3.03
CA LEU A 434 -69.63 -26.75 -4.35
C LEU A 434 -70.57 -27.92 -4.70
N LYS A 435 -70.31 -29.13 -4.18
CA LYS A 435 -71.23 -30.27 -4.33
C LYS A 435 -72.50 -30.09 -3.50
N ALA A 436 -72.38 -29.66 -2.24
CA ALA A 436 -73.54 -29.42 -1.38
C ALA A 436 -74.49 -28.35 -1.95
N ILE A 437 -73.95 -27.27 -2.53
CA ILE A 437 -74.75 -26.22 -3.18
C ILE A 437 -75.50 -26.75 -4.42
N ARG A 438 -74.91 -27.71 -5.16
CA ARG A 438 -75.58 -28.34 -6.31
C ARG A 438 -76.73 -29.23 -5.87
N GLU A 439 -76.59 -29.96 -4.77
CA GLU A 439 -77.63 -30.83 -4.23
C GLU A 439 -78.84 -30.02 -3.69
N GLU A 440 -78.60 -28.91 -3.00
CA GLU A 440 -79.68 -27.99 -2.57
C GLU A 440 -80.48 -27.42 -3.75
N ARG A 441 -79.80 -27.10 -4.86
CA ARG A 441 -80.45 -26.57 -6.06
C ARG A 441 -81.40 -27.60 -6.71
N THR A 442 -81.01 -28.88 -6.73
CA THR A 442 -81.89 -29.95 -7.25
C THR A 442 -83.12 -30.19 -6.39
N LEU A 443 -83.04 -29.88 -5.09
CA LEU A 443 -84.15 -30.03 -4.15
C LEU A 443 -85.19 -28.91 -4.32
N LEU A 444 -84.73 -27.69 -4.62
CA LEU A 444 -85.57 -26.52 -4.85
C LEU A 444 -86.34 -26.55 -6.18
N GLU A 445 -85.89 -27.32 -7.17
CA GLU A 445 -86.57 -27.53 -8.45
C GLU A 445 -87.79 -28.46 -8.35
N SER A 446 -88.01 -29.13 -7.20
CA SER A 446 -89.07 -30.13 -7.01
C SER A 446 -90.36 -29.63 -6.33
N SER A 447 -90.44 -28.35 -5.94
CA SER A 447 -91.62 -27.79 -5.26
C SER A 447 -92.40 -26.80 -6.13
N ASP A 448 -93.66 -27.13 -6.47
CA ASP A 448 -94.58 -26.33 -7.29
C ASP A 448 -94.89 -24.97 -6.66
N ALA A 449 -94.24 -23.90 -7.16
CA ALA A 449 -94.51 -22.52 -6.81
C ALA A 449 -95.29 -21.82 -7.94
N THR A 450 -96.27 -21.00 -7.57
CA THR A 450 -97.12 -20.25 -8.51
C THR A 450 -96.31 -19.26 -9.35
N ALA A 451 -96.74 -18.99 -10.59
CA ALA A 451 -95.99 -18.20 -11.58
C ALA A 451 -95.47 -16.82 -11.09
N ALA A 452 -96.20 -16.14 -10.19
CA ALA A 452 -95.73 -14.90 -9.58
C ALA A 452 -94.57 -15.10 -8.59
N GLN A 453 -94.60 -16.20 -7.82
CA GLN A 453 -93.50 -16.61 -6.95
C GLN A 453 -92.30 -17.12 -7.77
N LEU A 454 -92.53 -17.72 -8.94
CA LEU A 454 -91.46 -18.09 -9.88
C LEU A 454 -90.79 -16.85 -10.49
N TYR A 455 -91.52 -15.78 -10.82
CA TYR A 455 -90.89 -14.53 -11.28
C TYR A 455 -90.09 -13.83 -10.17
N GLN A 456 -90.60 -13.84 -8.93
CA GLN A 456 -89.91 -13.23 -7.80
C GLN A 456 -88.67 -14.05 -7.41
N LYS A 457 -88.79 -15.39 -7.36
CA LYS A 457 -87.65 -16.29 -7.18
C LYS A 457 -86.64 -16.18 -8.31
N THR A 458 -87.05 -16.13 -9.58
CA THR A 458 -86.09 -15.99 -10.68
C THR A 458 -85.38 -14.64 -10.65
N ALA A 459 -86.04 -13.57 -10.23
CA ALA A 459 -85.38 -12.28 -10.02
C ALA A 459 -84.37 -12.32 -8.85
N GLU A 460 -84.76 -12.92 -7.72
CA GLU A 460 -83.87 -13.13 -6.57
C GLU A 460 -82.70 -14.07 -6.90
N GLU A 461 -82.93 -15.13 -7.66
CA GLU A 461 -81.91 -16.06 -8.15
C GLU A 461 -80.97 -15.39 -9.15
N LEU A 462 -81.46 -14.46 -9.99
CA LEU A 462 -80.64 -13.74 -10.95
C LEU A 462 -79.77 -12.68 -10.27
N ASP A 463 -80.27 -12.02 -9.22
CA ASP A 463 -79.45 -11.15 -8.36
C ASP A 463 -78.47 -11.96 -7.48
N ALA A 464 -78.86 -13.14 -6.98
CA ALA A 464 -77.95 -14.06 -6.30
C ALA A 464 -76.85 -14.58 -7.23
N LEU A 465 -77.18 -14.93 -8.48
CA LEU A 465 -76.22 -15.33 -9.52
C LEU A 465 -75.28 -14.19 -9.90
N LYS A 466 -75.76 -12.95 -9.98
CA LYS A 466 -74.89 -11.77 -10.16
C LYS A 466 -73.95 -11.59 -8.98
N GLY A 467 -74.44 -11.76 -7.74
CA GLY A 467 -73.61 -11.74 -6.54
C GLY A 467 -72.52 -12.82 -6.56
N GLN A 468 -72.88 -14.05 -6.94
CA GLN A 468 -71.93 -15.16 -7.09
C GLN A 468 -70.90 -14.89 -8.21
N MET A 469 -71.32 -14.34 -9.35
CA MET A 469 -70.41 -13.96 -10.44
C MET A 469 -69.41 -12.88 -10.02
N ASN A 470 -69.86 -11.87 -9.26
CA ASN A 470 -68.98 -10.84 -8.71
C ASN A 470 -68.01 -11.45 -7.68
N GLY A 471 -68.48 -12.34 -6.81
CA GLY A 471 -67.64 -13.07 -5.86
C GLY A 471 -66.57 -13.92 -6.56
N LEU A 472 -66.94 -14.67 -7.60
CA LEU A 472 -66.01 -15.46 -8.41
C LEU A 472 -65.02 -14.59 -9.18
N GLN A 473 -65.42 -13.38 -9.62
CA GLN A 473 -64.49 -12.42 -10.22
C GLN A 473 -63.48 -11.87 -9.21
N GLU A 474 -63.91 -11.56 -7.99
CA GLU A 474 -63.01 -11.15 -6.91
C GLU A 474 -62.05 -12.28 -6.51
N GLU A 475 -62.54 -13.51 -6.35
CA GLU A 475 -61.72 -14.69 -6.06
C GLU A 475 -60.72 -14.97 -7.18
N ARG A 476 -61.13 -14.85 -8.44
CA ARG A 476 -60.23 -14.97 -9.60
C ARG A 476 -59.16 -13.87 -9.60
N GLY A 477 -59.52 -12.63 -9.20
CA GLY A 477 -58.57 -11.54 -9.03
C GLY A 477 -57.56 -11.80 -7.90
N ARG A 478 -58.03 -12.33 -6.76
CA ARG A 478 -57.18 -12.73 -5.63
C ARG A 478 -56.26 -13.91 -5.99
N LEU A 479 -56.76 -14.91 -6.71
CA LEU A 479 -55.96 -16.02 -7.21
C LEU A 479 -54.92 -15.57 -8.23
N SER A 480 -55.26 -14.65 -9.14
CA SER A 480 -54.30 -14.09 -10.10
C SER A 480 -53.17 -13.35 -9.38
N THR A 481 -53.50 -12.53 -8.39
CA THR A 481 -52.50 -11.78 -7.61
C THR A 481 -51.64 -12.70 -6.74
N ALA A 482 -52.21 -13.74 -6.14
CA ALA A 482 -51.47 -14.78 -5.41
C ALA A 482 -50.54 -15.57 -6.35
N TYR A 483 -50.99 -15.90 -7.57
CA TYR A 483 -50.17 -16.56 -8.58
C TYR A 483 -48.98 -15.69 -9.01
N ASP A 484 -49.21 -14.40 -9.25
CA ASP A 484 -48.14 -13.45 -9.58
C ASP A 484 -47.13 -13.31 -8.44
N GLN A 485 -47.58 -13.35 -7.18
CA GLN A 485 -46.70 -13.33 -6.01
C GLN A 485 -45.85 -14.61 -5.91
N VAL A 486 -46.45 -15.78 -6.10
CA VAL A 486 -45.71 -17.07 -6.11
C VAL A 486 -44.69 -17.10 -7.26
N GLN A 487 -45.06 -16.59 -8.44
CA GLN A 487 -44.15 -16.52 -9.57
C GLN A 487 -42.95 -15.59 -9.30
N LYS A 488 -43.17 -14.45 -8.64
CA LYS A 488 -42.08 -13.56 -8.20
C LYS A 488 -41.19 -14.23 -7.15
N GLN A 489 -41.77 -14.90 -6.17
CA GLN A 489 -41.00 -15.63 -5.15
C GLN A 489 -40.17 -16.75 -5.76
N ALA A 490 -40.70 -17.48 -6.75
CA ALA A 490 -39.96 -18.52 -7.47
C ALA A 490 -38.80 -17.93 -8.29
N GLN A 491 -38.99 -16.76 -8.92
CA GLN A 491 -37.92 -16.04 -9.62
C GLN A 491 -36.83 -15.60 -8.64
N GLU A 492 -37.19 -14.96 -7.53
CA GLU A 492 -36.24 -14.55 -6.50
C GLU A 492 -35.47 -15.74 -5.89
N ALA A 493 -36.15 -16.87 -5.67
CA ALA A 493 -35.51 -18.09 -5.19
C ALA A 493 -34.51 -18.65 -6.21
N SER A 494 -34.85 -18.62 -7.51
CA SER A 494 -33.95 -19.05 -8.59
C SER A 494 -32.71 -18.16 -8.70
N GLU A 495 -32.87 -16.84 -8.55
CA GLU A 495 -31.75 -15.88 -8.57
C GLU A 495 -30.83 -16.08 -7.36
N LYS A 496 -31.41 -16.35 -6.18
CA LYS A 496 -30.65 -16.69 -4.98
C LYS A 496 -29.86 -17.99 -5.16
N ALA A 497 -30.48 -19.02 -5.75
CA ALA A 497 -29.79 -20.28 -6.04
C ALA A 497 -28.60 -20.09 -6.99
N LEU A 498 -28.79 -19.31 -8.07
CA LEU A 498 -27.71 -18.98 -9.02
C LEU A 498 -26.58 -18.17 -8.37
N ARG A 499 -26.90 -17.25 -7.45
CA ARG A 499 -25.89 -16.51 -6.68
C ARG A 499 -25.09 -17.43 -5.76
N LEU A 500 -25.77 -18.32 -5.03
CA LEU A 500 -25.12 -19.29 -4.14
C LEU A 500 -24.23 -20.26 -4.92
N GLU A 501 -24.65 -20.70 -6.12
CA GLU A 501 -23.81 -21.53 -6.98
C GLU A 501 -22.57 -20.77 -7.48
N GLY A 502 -22.72 -19.49 -7.82
CA GLY A 502 -21.60 -18.61 -8.15
C GLY A 502 -20.61 -18.43 -6.99
N GLU A 503 -21.12 -18.25 -5.76
CA GLU A 503 -20.31 -18.18 -4.55
C GLU A 503 -19.59 -19.50 -4.26
N GLN A 504 -20.26 -20.64 -4.41
CA GLN A 504 -19.65 -21.96 -4.24
C GLN A 504 -18.50 -22.17 -5.22
N ARG A 505 -18.68 -21.82 -6.51
CA ARG A 505 -17.60 -21.91 -7.51
C ARG A 505 -16.43 -21.00 -7.17
N ALA A 506 -16.70 -19.78 -6.71
CA ALA A 506 -15.64 -18.86 -6.29
C ALA A 506 -14.86 -19.39 -5.07
N LEU A 507 -15.54 -20.01 -4.11
CA LEU A 507 -14.91 -20.65 -2.96
C LEU A 507 -14.07 -21.86 -3.35
N THR A 508 -14.54 -22.69 -4.30
CA THR A 508 -13.76 -23.82 -4.82
C THR A 508 -12.45 -23.36 -5.47
N VAL A 509 -12.51 -22.35 -6.35
CA VAL A 509 -11.31 -21.77 -6.97
C VAL A 509 -10.36 -21.22 -5.89
N ARG A 510 -10.90 -20.56 -4.86
CA ARG A 510 -10.09 -20.03 -3.77
C ARG A 510 -9.42 -21.13 -2.94
N LEU A 511 -10.10 -22.26 -2.71
CA LEU A 511 -9.52 -23.42 -2.06
C LEU A 511 -8.39 -24.04 -2.89
N GLU A 512 -8.58 -24.16 -4.21
CA GLU A 512 -7.53 -24.65 -5.11
C GLU A 512 -6.29 -23.73 -5.11
N THR A 513 -6.50 -22.40 -5.13
CA THR A 513 -5.37 -21.45 -5.03
C THR A 513 -4.63 -21.56 -3.71
N LEU A 514 -5.34 -21.71 -2.59
CA LEU A 514 -4.72 -21.88 -1.27
C LEU A 514 -3.97 -23.21 -1.15
N GLN A 515 -4.46 -24.27 -1.79
CA GLN A 515 -3.75 -25.55 -1.86
C GLN A 515 -2.47 -25.44 -2.70
N ALA A 516 -2.51 -24.71 -3.82
CA ALA A 516 -1.33 -24.46 -4.64
C ALA A 516 -0.28 -23.61 -3.90
N GLU A 517 -0.71 -22.56 -3.19
CA GLU A 517 0.16 -21.74 -2.33
C GLU A 517 0.79 -22.57 -1.21
N ARG A 518 0.01 -23.44 -0.55
CA ARG A 518 0.53 -24.37 0.46
C ARG A 518 1.64 -25.28 -0.11
N ALA A 519 1.39 -25.89 -1.27
CA ALA A 519 2.39 -26.75 -1.92
C ALA A 519 3.67 -25.97 -2.27
N ARG A 520 3.52 -24.72 -2.74
CA ARG A 520 4.65 -23.83 -3.01
C ARG A 520 5.45 -23.53 -1.74
N PHE A 521 4.80 -23.15 -0.65
CA PHE A 521 5.50 -22.89 0.61
C PHE A 521 6.20 -24.12 1.19
N GLU A 522 5.63 -25.31 1.01
CA GLU A 522 6.27 -26.56 1.41
C GLU A 522 7.56 -26.82 0.59
N THR A 523 7.53 -26.53 -0.72
CA THR A 523 8.75 -26.59 -1.56
C THR A 523 9.78 -25.53 -1.18
N GLU A 524 9.36 -24.30 -0.87
CA GLU A 524 10.29 -23.23 -0.44
C GLU A 524 10.90 -23.56 0.93
N ALA A 525 10.13 -24.08 1.87
CA ALA A 525 10.62 -24.51 3.19
C ALA A 525 11.63 -25.67 3.08
N THR A 526 11.35 -26.66 2.23
CA THR A 526 12.29 -27.78 2.01
C THR A 526 13.59 -27.34 1.33
N ASN A 527 13.53 -26.39 0.40
CA ASN A 527 14.73 -25.82 -0.22
C ASN A 527 15.54 -25.00 0.80
N ALA A 528 14.88 -24.17 1.62
CA ALA A 528 15.54 -23.39 2.67
C ALA A 528 16.21 -24.29 3.72
N LEU A 529 15.61 -25.44 4.06
CA LEU A 529 16.24 -26.43 4.95
C LEU A 529 17.50 -27.03 4.32
N LYS A 530 17.47 -27.35 3.02
CA LYS A 530 18.67 -27.84 2.30
C LYS A 530 19.78 -26.81 2.27
N GLU A 531 19.47 -25.56 1.94
CA GLU A 531 20.44 -24.46 1.95
C GLU A 531 21.06 -24.25 3.35
N ALA A 532 20.24 -24.38 4.41
CA ALA A 532 20.73 -24.29 5.78
C ALA A 532 21.63 -25.47 6.17
N GLU A 533 21.34 -26.69 5.70
CA GLU A 533 22.22 -27.85 5.87
C GLU A 533 23.53 -27.71 5.10
N GLU A 534 23.49 -27.23 3.86
CA GLU A 534 24.68 -26.94 3.05
C GLU A 534 25.57 -25.90 3.73
N ALA A 535 25.00 -24.78 4.17
CA ALA A 535 25.73 -23.76 4.91
C ALA A 535 26.34 -24.30 6.22
N ARG A 536 25.64 -25.18 6.94
CA ARG A 536 26.21 -25.85 8.12
C ARG A 536 27.40 -26.72 7.76
N ASN A 537 27.30 -27.53 6.72
CA ASN A 537 28.40 -28.38 6.27
C ASN A 537 29.62 -27.54 5.86
N GLU A 538 29.42 -26.44 5.13
CA GLU A 538 30.49 -25.50 4.77
C GLU A 538 31.17 -24.91 6.02
N THR A 539 30.40 -24.54 7.06
CA THR A 539 30.99 -24.03 8.31
C THR A 539 31.77 -25.11 9.07
N GLU A 540 31.33 -26.37 9.03
CA GLU A 540 32.07 -27.48 9.64
C GLU A 540 33.38 -27.76 8.90
N ASP A 541 33.38 -27.71 7.57
CA ASP A 541 34.57 -27.91 6.76
C ASP A 541 35.57 -26.75 6.93
N ALA A 542 35.10 -25.50 6.92
CA ALA A 542 35.95 -24.34 7.25
C ALA A 542 36.56 -24.46 8.66
N ARG A 543 35.80 -24.98 9.63
CA ARG A 543 36.31 -25.24 10.99
C ARG A 543 37.37 -26.34 11.00
N ARG A 544 37.19 -27.43 10.24
CA ARG A 544 38.20 -28.49 10.09
C ARG A 544 39.48 -27.96 9.45
N ASP A 545 39.36 -27.10 8.45
CA ASP A 545 40.50 -26.46 7.78
C ASP A 545 41.26 -25.52 8.72
N LEU A 546 40.55 -24.73 9.54
CA LEU A 546 41.19 -23.90 10.57
C LEU A 546 41.96 -24.74 11.59
N VAL A 547 41.37 -25.85 12.07
CA VAL A 547 42.06 -26.78 12.99
C VAL A 547 43.29 -27.40 12.32
N ARG A 548 43.19 -27.77 11.03
CA ARG A 548 44.31 -28.29 10.24
C ARG A 548 45.43 -27.27 10.08
N LEU A 549 45.10 -26.03 9.73
CA LEU A 549 46.07 -24.94 9.60
C LEU A 549 46.73 -24.60 10.93
N GLN A 550 45.96 -24.59 12.03
CA GLN A 550 46.49 -24.39 13.38
C GLN A 550 47.44 -25.53 13.77
N GLY A 551 47.10 -26.78 13.41
CA GLY A 551 47.99 -27.93 13.55
C GLY A 551 49.29 -27.77 12.76
N GLN A 552 49.21 -27.34 11.49
CA GLN A 552 50.38 -27.07 10.65
C GLN A 552 51.26 -25.94 11.20
N MET A 553 50.66 -24.85 11.70
CA MET A 553 51.37 -23.76 12.36
C MET A 553 52.09 -24.24 13.63
N SER A 554 51.43 -25.05 14.45
CA SER A 554 52.06 -25.62 15.65
C SER A 554 53.20 -26.59 15.33
N ALA A 555 53.11 -27.34 14.23
CA ALA A 555 54.18 -28.19 13.74
C ALA A 555 55.36 -27.39 13.17
N LEU A 556 55.09 -26.26 12.50
CA LEU A 556 56.11 -25.32 12.02
C LEU A 556 56.81 -24.60 13.18
N ASP A 557 56.09 -24.22 14.24
CA ASP A 557 56.67 -23.64 15.44
C ASP A 557 57.49 -24.67 16.25
N ALA A 558 57.06 -25.94 16.28
CA ALA A 558 57.84 -27.02 16.88
C ALA A 558 59.12 -27.37 16.08
N GLN A 559 59.21 -26.98 14.81
CA GLN A 559 60.40 -27.17 13.95
C GLN A 559 61.36 -25.98 13.95
N ARG A 560 61.23 -25.00 14.86
CA ARG A 560 62.24 -23.95 15.07
C ARG A 560 63.27 -24.33 16.15
N PRO A 561 64.44 -24.90 15.81
CA PRO A 561 65.59 -24.84 16.68
C PRO A 561 66.27 -23.46 16.58
N VAL A 562 66.56 -22.89 17.75
CA VAL A 562 67.38 -21.68 17.90
C VAL A 562 68.84 -22.03 17.54
N SER A 563 69.33 -21.55 16.41
CA SER A 563 70.77 -21.38 16.19
C SER A 563 71.06 -20.34 15.11
N ALA A 564 71.79 -19.31 15.52
CA ALA A 564 72.42 -18.33 14.64
C ALA A 564 73.63 -18.94 13.93
N ARG A 565 73.63 -18.98 12.59
CA ARG A 565 74.86 -18.84 11.77
C ARG A 565 74.52 -18.64 10.30
N ALA A 566 75.23 -17.72 9.68
CA ALA A 566 75.19 -17.40 8.26
C ALA A 566 75.50 -18.60 7.35
N GLN A 567 74.72 -18.75 6.27
CA GLN A 567 75.24 -19.10 4.94
C GLN A 567 74.16 -18.88 3.86
N GLN A 568 74.59 -18.30 2.74
CA GLN A 568 73.82 -18.07 1.53
C GLN A 568 73.32 -19.39 0.91
N SER A 569 72.04 -19.45 0.57
CA SER A 569 71.56 -20.25 -0.56
C SER A 569 70.17 -19.76 -1.02
N GLY A 570 70.11 -19.29 -2.27
CA GLY A 570 68.93 -19.27 -3.15
C GLY A 570 67.61 -18.73 -2.59
N ARG A 571 67.42 -17.40 -2.60
CA ARG A 571 66.08 -16.82 -2.63
C ARG A 571 65.42 -17.19 -3.96
N VAL A 572 64.49 -18.13 -3.92
CA VAL A 572 63.43 -18.22 -4.92
C VAL A 572 62.42 -17.14 -4.53
N ASP A 573 62.46 -16.02 -5.24
CA ASP A 573 61.41 -15.02 -5.23
C ASP A 573 60.11 -15.68 -5.73
N ALA A 574 59.27 -16.13 -4.80
CA ALA A 574 57.86 -16.36 -5.10
C ALA A 574 57.20 -15.00 -5.30
N ARG A 575 57.34 -14.48 -6.53
CA ARG A 575 56.57 -13.35 -7.06
C ARG A 575 55.08 -13.68 -6.95
N ILE A 576 54.44 -13.17 -5.91
CA ILE A 576 52.99 -12.95 -5.91
C ILE A 576 52.75 -11.75 -6.82
N GLY A 577 52.61 -12.03 -8.11
CA GLY A 577 52.44 -11.02 -9.15
C GLY A 577 52.80 -11.53 -10.55
N SER A 578 52.21 -12.66 -10.97
CA SER A 578 52.02 -13.06 -12.39
C SER A 578 51.41 -14.47 -12.58
N ALA A 579 51.18 -15.24 -11.51
CA ALA A 579 50.79 -16.66 -11.61
C ALA A 579 49.44 -16.93 -12.32
N GLY A 580 48.56 -15.93 -12.45
CA GLY A 580 47.28 -16.09 -13.16
C GLY A 580 47.38 -16.05 -14.69
N GLY A 581 48.52 -15.68 -15.26
CA GLY A 581 48.74 -15.66 -16.71
C GLY A 581 49.18 -17.02 -17.27
N ASP A 582 50.05 -17.71 -16.54
CA ASP A 582 50.61 -19.02 -16.95
C ASP A 582 49.56 -20.13 -16.89
N SER A 583 48.65 -20.10 -15.90
CA SER A 583 47.51 -21.02 -15.85
C SER A 583 46.48 -20.75 -16.96
N ARG A 584 46.23 -19.49 -17.32
CA ARG A 584 45.33 -19.11 -18.42
C ARG A 584 45.87 -19.53 -19.78
N GLN A 585 47.16 -19.34 -20.01
CA GLN A 585 47.79 -19.75 -21.27
C GLN A 585 47.72 -21.26 -21.46
N ARG A 586 47.96 -22.06 -20.40
CA ARG A 586 47.80 -23.51 -20.44
C ARG A 586 46.35 -23.96 -20.68
N VAL A 587 45.36 -23.23 -20.14
CA VAL A 587 43.95 -23.49 -20.45
C VAL A 587 43.66 -23.23 -21.93
N ARG A 588 44.22 -22.17 -22.53
CA ARG A 588 44.10 -21.90 -23.97
C ARG A 588 44.75 -22.99 -24.81
N ASP A 589 45.99 -23.38 -24.50
CA ASP A 589 46.71 -24.41 -25.25
C ASP A 589 45.97 -25.76 -25.23
N LEU A 590 45.35 -26.10 -24.08
CA LEU A 590 44.54 -27.31 -23.97
C LEU A 590 43.20 -27.18 -24.72
N LEU A 591 42.53 -26.02 -24.65
CA LEU A 591 41.33 -25.79 -25.45
C LEU A 591 41.64 -25.89 -26.94
N ASP A 592 42.78 -25.36 -27.39
CA ASP A 592 43.21 -25.42 -28.79
C ASP A 592 43.59 -26.82 -29.27
N ALA A 593 43.99 -27.70 -28.35
CA ALA A 593 44.20 -29.12 -28.63
C ALA A 593 42.89 -29.95 -28.68
N MET A 594 41.77 -29.43 -28.16
CA MET A 594 40.47 -30.13 -28.16
C MET A 594 39.73 -29.98 -29.48
N SER A 595 38.92 -30.98 -29.82
CA SER A 595 38.11 -30.98 -31.04
C SER A 595 36.98 -29.92 -30.97
N PRO A 596 36.49 -29.40 -32.12
CA PRO A 596 35.42 -28.38 -32.13
C PRO A 596 34.13 -28.84 -31.43
N GLU A 597 33.82 -30.13 -31.50
CA GLU A 597 32.66 -30.73 -30.83
C GLU A 597 32.79 -30.71 -29.31
N GLU A 598 33.99 -30.95 -28.77
CA GLU A 598 34.27 -30.89 -27.33
C GLU A 598 34.24 -29.45 -26.79
N ARG A 599 34.70 -28.46 -27.57
CA ARG A 599 34.63 -27.04 -27.18
C ARG A 599 33.21 -26.49 -27.12
N SER A 600 32.26 -27.11 -27.83
CA SER A 600 30.84 -26.71 -27.81
C SER A 600 30.07 -27.19 -26.56
N GLN A 601 30.70 -28.01 -25.71
CA GLN A 601 30.06 -28.56 -24.52
C GLN A 601 29.84 -27.48 -23.44
N SER A 602 28.94 -27.76 -22.49
CA SER A 602 28.67 -26.82 -21.39
C SER A 602 29.95 -26.56 -20.56
N GLN A 603 30.14 -25.32 -20.10
CA GLN A 603 31.33 -24.89 -19.35
C GLN A 603 31.67 -25.80 -18.15
N ARG A 604 30.66 -26.45 -17.56
CA ARG A 604 30.84 -27.39 -16.46
C ARG A 604 31.54 -28.68 -16.92
N LYS A 605 31.14 -29.26 -18.06
CA LYS A 605 31.76 -30.47 -18.62
C LYS A 605 33.18 -30.20 -19.12
N LEU A 606 33.41 -29.04 -19.74
CA LEU A 606 34.75 -28.58 -20.13
C LEU A 606 35.66 -28.40 -18.90
N ALA A 607 35.14 -27.80 -17.84
CA ALA A 607 35.91 -27.64 -16.61
C ALA A 607 36.26 -28.98 -15.96
N GLU A 608 35.35 -29.95 -15.96
CA GLU A 608 35.60 -31.32 -15.45
C GLU A 608 36.70 -32.04 -16.23
N GLN A 609 36.75 -31.89 -17.56
CA GLN A 609 37.76 -32.51 -18.41
C GLN A 609 39.15 -31.84 -18.28
N LEU A 610 39.17 -30.52 -18.08
CA LEU A 610 40.40 -29.72 -17.95
C LEU A 610 40.98 -29.72 -16.53
N MET A 611 40.21 -30.14 -15.51
CA MET A 611 40.63 -30.18 -14.11
C MET A 611 41.87 -31.07 -13.89
N GLY A 612 41.85 -32.29 -14.46
CA GLY A 612 42.91 -33.28 -14.28
C GLY A 612 44.27 -32.83 -14.84
N PRO A 613 44.35 -32.36 -16.11
CA PRO A 613 45.59 -31.88 -16.70
C PRO A 613 46.18 -30.62 -16.05
N LEU A 614 45.33 -29.76 -15.48
CA LEU A 614 45.75 -28.45 -14.94
C LEU A 614 46.05 -28.45 -13.45
N GLY A 615 45.60 -29.46 -12.70
CA GLY A 615 45.74 -29.51 -11.24
C GLY A 615 45.02 -28.38 -10.50
N LEU A 616 44.01 -27.77 -11.14
CA LEU A 616 43.20 -26.68 -10.60
C LEU A 616 41.86 -27.22 -10.08
N SER A 617 41.21 -26.50 -9.16
CA SER A 617 39.83 -26.81 -8.75
C SER A 617 38.84 -26.52 -9.88
N LEU A 618 37.68 -27.17 -9.85
CA LEU A 618 36.61 -26.98 -10.84
C LEU A 618 36.23 -25.49 -10.99
N ASP A 619 36.11 -24.76 -9.89
CA ASP A 619 35.79 -23.33 -9.91
C ASP A 619 36.97 -22.47 -10.40
N GLY A 620 38.20 -22.87 -10.13
CA GLY A 620 39.40 -22.24 -10.70
C GLY A 620 39.44 -22.33 -12.22
N VAL A 621 39.15 -23.52 -12.78
CA VAL A 621 39.07 -23.71 -14.23
C VAL A 621 37.90 -22.93 -14.83
N ARG A 622 36.73 -22.91 -14.18
CA ARG A 622 35.56 -22.13 -14.66
C ARG A 622 35.82 -20.62 -14.68
N ASN A 623 36.52 -20.10 -13.69
CA ASN A 623 36.89 -18.69 -13.64
C ASN A 623 37.87 -18.34 -14.77
N HIS A 624 38.83 -19.22 -15.08
CA HIS A 624 39.72 -19.05 -16.22
C HIS A 624 38.99 -19.16 -17.56
N LEU A 625 38.05 -20.10 -17.72
CA LEU A 625 37.22 -20.22 -18.93
C LEU A 625 36.34 -18.99 -19.17
N ARG A 626 35.79 -18.38 -18.11
CA ARG A 626 35.03 -17.12 -18.22
C ARG A 626 35.92 -15.95 -18.61
N ALA A 627 37.10 -15.84 -17.99
CA ALA A 627 38.06 -14.79 -18.32
C ALA A 627 38.53 -14.88 -19.78
N ILE A 628 38.82 -16.10 -20.28
CA ILE A 628 39.20 -16.31 -21.68
C ILE A 628 38.06 -15.93 -22.62
N LYS A 629 36.83 -16.35 -22.32
CA LYS A 629 35.66 -16.01 -23.13
C LYS A 629 35.42 -14.49 -23.19
N GLN A 630 35.59 -13.80 -22.06
CA GLN A 630 35.44 -12.35 -21.99
C GLN A 630 36.55 -11.62 -22.77
N GLU A 631 37.79 -12.10 -22.68
CA GLU A 631 38.92 -11.57 -23.48
C GLU A 631 38.70 -11.81 -24.99
N ASP A 632 38.15 -12.96 -25.38
CA ASP A 632 37.83 -13.27 -26.79
C ASP A 632 36.65 -12.43 -27.31
N GLU A 633 35.64 -12.16 -26.47
CA GLU A 633 34.52 -11.27 -26.79
C GLU A 633 34.97 -9.80 -26.94
N GLU A 634 35.88 -9.35 -26.07
CA GLU A 634 36.53 -8.03 -26.15
C GLU A 634 37.42 -7.91 -27.40
N ALA A 635 38.16 -8.96 -27.77
CA ALA A 635 38.98 -9.00 -28.99
C ALA A 635 38.15 -9.09 -30.28
N ALA A 636 36.96 -9.68 -30.23
CA ALA A 636 36.03 -9.76 -31.35
C ALA A 636 35.22 -8.47 -31.57
N GLY A 637 35.40 -7.45 -30.72
CA GLY A 637 34.67 -6.18 -30.82
C GLY A 637 33.18 -6.32 -30.54
N VAL A 638 32.77 -7.36 -29.81
CA VAL A 638 31.37 -7.55 -29.39
C VAL A 638 31.13 -6.61 -28.21
N PRO A 639 30.18 -5.66 -28.29
CA PRO A 639 29.93 -4.71 -27.20
C PRO A 639 29.57 -5.46 -25.92
N ASN A 640 30.35 -5.20 -24.86
CA ASN A 640 30.10 -5.78 -23.55
C ASN A 640 28.78 -5.22 -23.02
N PRO A 641 27.74 -6.04 -22.74
CA PRO A 641 26.42 -5.55 -22.32
C PRO A 641 26.43 -4.87 -20.95
N ARG A 642 27.57 -4.86 -20.24
CA ARG A 642 27.79 -4.04 -19.04
C ARG A 642 28.41 -2.67 -19.32
N ALA A 643 29.10 -2.48 -20.44
CA ALA A 643 29.68 -1.17 -20.77
C ALA A 643 28.62 -0.17 -21.24
N GLU A 644 27.53 -0.63 -21.87
CA GLU A 644 26.38 0.22 -22.25
C GLU A 644 25.59 0.77 -21.05
N GLN A 645 25.84 0.29 -19.82
CA GLN A 645 25.24 0.87 -18.61
C GLN A 645 26.07 2.02 -18.01
N ASP A 646 27.37 2.11 -18.30
CA ASP A 646 28.24 3.18 -17.78
C ASP A 646 28.59 4.22 -18.86
N SER A 647 28.53 3.88 -20.16
CA SER A 647 28.83 4.84 -21.25
C SER A 647 27.64 5.67 -21.73
N ALA A 648 26.44 5.47 -21.16
CA ALA A 648 25.28 6.34 -21.41
C ALA A 648 25.27 7.59 -20.50
N GLU A 649 26.24 7.73 -19.59
CA GLU A 649 26.34 8.85 -18.65
C GLU A 649 27.38 9.94 -19.02
N GLU A 650 28.17 9.80 -20.11
CA GLU A 650 29.20 10.81 -20.45
C GLU A 650 29.04 11.53 -21.81
N ASP A 651 28.17 11.09 -22.74
CA ASP A 651 28.03 11.73 -24.06
C ASP A 651 26.64 12.37 -24.26
N SER A 652 26.39 13.55 -23.66
CA SER A 652 25.47 14.56 -24.25
C SER A 652 25.60 15.98 -23.66
N GLU A 653 26.81 16.41 -23.28
CA GLU A 653 27.18 17.83 -23.23
C GLU A 653 28.18 18.10 -24.36
N ASP A 654 27.66 18.47 -25.55
CA ASP A 654 28.23 19.44 -26.50
C ASP A 654 27.65 19.21 -27.91
N GLY A 655 26.97 20.21 -28.47
CA GLY A 655 26.59 20.22 -29.89
C GLY A 655 25.36 21.06 -30.23
N GLU A 656 25.56 22.38 -30.30
CA GLU A 656 24.68 23.32 -31.02
C GLU A 656 24.64 22.99 -32.53
N GLU A 657 23.45 22.87 -33.12
CA GLU A 657 22.96 23.64 -34.28
C GLU A 657 21.46 23.39 -34.55
#